data_AF-A0A7C4QC82-F1
#
_entry.id   AF-A0A7C4QC82-F1
#
_cell.length_a   1.000
_cell.length_b   1.000
_cell.length_c   1.000
_cell.angle_alpha   90.00
_cell.angle_beta   90.00
_cell.angle_gamma   90.00
#
_symmetry.space_group_name_H-M   'P 1'
#
loop_
_entity.id
_entity.type
_entity.pdbx_description
1 polymer ?
#
loop_
_entity_poly.entity_id
_entity_poly.type
_entity_poly.pdbx_seq_one_letter_code
_entity_poly.pdbx_strand_id
1 'polypeptide(L)'
;MHGAIAAIPGAYGNRRLIEDHAVDYSTRDSASPSQAPLTCVAYNVPAKGRVMPKQEKASDLLEWTVQDEFGLERGQPLPDPDPPSPPEPPPRRVARGQWVLLAVIAGVVALLPWLYARWEWWQTRGEVERQAAAEAASADDVTAPLRLLTPVAGDIPTLRALEQIDANILRAEVDRRFTTPDGQTVTFGFTRFYRRAGEAWQTTAAPGGYPGEVSLYASPRLKISYYLTDAPLIEEKLIPYLEPLLERACVEWQCGAGDPAVLNFVDAPRTRRGQGTVAADDPLVIALLKAGDLAPADLRLGAPHEWGYPVDQAGVEFWRRTAAVKALVQLADRAGEGAGPLLRNAYFFALITRAAARLGVEPADALTYTREVPAETLAVLWEETQSARPGLRLPQATEGALALLNSLLRDQPVAVEADLLRGLRNGLNYPDPAVGWLIQALRPGGMSANDFYDRLQAVAGRAASPLPPPAEIDFALSCDSGPLVSVAGQLRPLPPFDATASFVWGLDWSPDGRRLALNTFLQTTVLDLQTGDLYWLPVTAPEAEYAFPALWMSDTLLAYSQFSSALLEGPFDPALIRLYYVDIDEPARAQPGPQGVLAYSLLARAAPDRSALAVAALQSDGGFRPFGSLALIRALDQAPTPVAERASLPAWSPDSRQIAFAQLEADGRVSLHVRDAGSPTGRLIWSSPVSALIKVTAVASANVAWSRPGDWIALAVAGGGRDGWLALARPDGTRRWLASDRPTYQAAFSPDGRWLAAVQASEQLAGTRTEMVIFDLTQNRAVVRREGNWSELSWSPRDSQLLAFRDGSAYWFADPLGEPQRLAGNCMSAAWRP
;
A
#
# COMPACT_ATOMS: atom_id res chain seq x y z
N MET A 1 -17.22 28.09 -16.13
CA MET A 1 -17.85 28.76 -14.97
C MET A 1 -19.33 28.42 -14.99
N HIS A 2 -19.99 27.96 -13.92
CA HIS A 2 -19.46 27.43 -12.65
C HIS A 2 -19.70 25.92 -12.59
N GLY A 3 -18.90 25.18 -11.81
CA GLY A 3 -19.17 23.77 -11.51
C GLY A 3 -20.05 23.64 -10.28
N ALA A 4 -20.98 22.68 -10.28
CA ALA A 4 -21.66 22.22 -9.08
C ALA A 4 -20.94 20.97 -8.57
N ILE A 5 -20.50 20.98 -7.31
CA ILE A 5 -19.90 19.81 -6.66
C ILE A 5 -21.02 19.13 -5.86
N ALA A 6 -21.34 17.87 -6.18
CA ALA A 6 -22.29 17.08 -5.42
C ALA A 6 -21.75 16.84 -4.00
N ALA A 7 -22.46 17.33 -2.99
CA ALA A 7 -21.99 17.32 -1.61
C ALA A 7 -22.24 15.96 -0.92
N ILE A 8 -21.32 15.01 -1.15
CA ILE A 8 -21.16 13.84 -0.28
C ILE A 8 -20.44 14.31 1.01
N PRO A 9 -21.05 14.17 2.21
CA PRO A 9 -20.58 14.90 3.39
C PRO A 9 -19.47 14.18 4.18
N GLY A 10 -18.20 14.40 3.83
CA GLY A 10 -17.08 13.94 4.66
C GLY A 10 -15.68 14.16 4.09
N ALA A 11 -15.20 15.41 4.04
CA ALA A 11 -13.87 15.74 3.50
C ALA A 11 -13.16 16.90 4.24
N TYR A 12 -13.07 16.86 5.57
CA TYR A 12 -12.28 17.83 6.35
C TYR A 12 -10.79 17.46 6.43
N GLY A 13 -10.12 17.51 5.27
CA GLY A 13 -8.67 17.35 5.17
C GLY A 13 -7.92 18.52 5.83
N ASN A 14 -7.27 18.29 6.97
CA ASN A 14 -6.51 19.29 7.72
C ASN A 14 -5.22 19.73 6.97
N ARG A 15 -5.35 20.60 5.97
CA ARG A 15 -4.21 21.34 5.41
C ARG A 15 -3.67 22.33 6.44
N ARG A 16 -2.57 21.96 7.10
CA ARG A 16 -1.68 22.95 7.73
C ARG A 16 -1.10 23.84 6.63
N LEU A 17 -1.54 25.09 6.59
CA LEU A 17 -0.78 26.16 5.93
C LEU A 17 0.51 26.36 6.75
N ILE A 18 1.64 25.99 6.16
CA ILE A 18 2.95 26.51 6.54
C ILE A 18 3.20 27.64 5.55
N GLU A 19 3.15 28.87 6.02
CA GLU A 19 3.47 30.05 5.21
C GLU A 19 4.99 30.27 5.25
N ASP A 20 5.67 29.97 4.13
CA ASP A 20 7.10 30.23 3.97
C ASP A 20 7.37 31.74 3.88
N HIS A 21 7.51 32.39 5.03
CA HIS A 21 8.06 33.73 5.12
C HIS A 21 9.59 33.70 4.93
N ALA A 22 10.01 33.76 3.67
CA ALA A 22 11.39 34.07 3.32
C ALA A 22 11.79 35.45 3.86
N VAL A 23 12.76 35.48 4.77
CA VAL A 23 13.43 36.71 5.23
C VAL A 23 14.93 36.54 5.04
N ASP A 24 15.49 37.33 4.13
CA ASP A 24 16.91 37.38 3.81
C ASP A 24 17.68 38.18 4.88
N TYR A 25 18.73 37.60 5.46
CA TYR A 25 19.72 38.31 6.25
C TYR A 25 21.10 37.67 6.15
N SER A 26 22.12 38.52 5.98
CA SER A 26 23.50 38.12 5.73
C SER A 26 24.47 38.56 6.83
N THR A 27 25.65 37.94 6.81
CA THR A 27 26.91 38.33 7.48
C THR A 27 27.15 37.98 8.97
N ARG A 28 28.24 37.21 9.15
CA ARG A 28 29.39 37.43 10.06
C ARG A 28 29.41 36.97 11.53
N ASP A 29 30.56 36.33 11.82
CA ASP A 29 31.46 36.47 12.97
C ASP A 29 31.11 35.92 14.37
N SER A 30 31.69 34.73 14.62
CA SER A 30 32.67 34.48 15.71
C SER A 30 32.21 33.91 17.08
N ALA A 31 33.24 33.59 17.89
CA ALA A 31 33.23 33.18 19.31
C ALA A 31 32.75 31.76 19.69
N SER A 32 33.74 30.90 20.01
CA SER A 32 33.61 29.86 21.04
C SER A 32 34.00 30.46 22.41
N PRO A 33 33.61 29.84 23.55
CA PRO A 33 34.69 29.25 24.36
C PRO A 33 34.35 27.92 25.07
N SER A 34 35.31 26.98 24.98
CA SER A 34 35.81 26.03 25.99
C SER A 34 34.94 25.53 27.15
N GLN A 35 35.02 24.22 27.43
CA GLN A 35 35.66 23.73 28.67
C GLN A 35 36.16 22.28 28.54
N ALA A 36 37.26 21.96 29.24
CA ALA A 36 37.85 20.61 29.33
C ALA A 36 38.81 20.53 30.55
N PRO A 37 39.01 19.32 31.11
CA PRO A 37 40.32 18.91 31.62
C PRO A 37 40.65 17.44 31.28
N LEU A 38 41.88 16.90 31.42
CA LEU A 38 43.28 17.34 31.29
C LEU A 38 44.16 16.27 31.97
N THR A 39 44.89 15.47 31.20
CA THR A 39 46.15 14.75 31.56
C THR A 39 46.80 14.32 30.24
N CYS A 40 47.98 14.78 29.79
CA CYS A 40 49.34 14.73 30.39
C CYS A 40 49.85 13.28 30.57
N VAL A 41 51.04 12.85 30.11
CA VAL A 41 52.14 13.46 29.30
C VAL A 41 52.97 12.27 28.71
N ALA A 42 53.84 12.31 27.68
CA ALA A 42 54.93 13.24 27.35
C ALA A 42 55.43 13.20 25.88
N TYR A 43 56.22 14.23 25.53
CA TYR A 43 57.39 14.37 24.62
C TYR A 43 58.00 13.11 23.93
N ASN A 44 58.54 13.20 22.70
CA ASN A 44 59.54 14.20 22.26
C ASN A 44 59.50 14.59 20.75
N VAL A 45 60.23 15.65 20.35
CA VAL A 45 60.13 16.34 19.03
C VAL A 45 61.50 16.47 18.30
N PRO A 46 61.58 16.38 16.95
CA PRO A 46 62.84 16.35 16.18
C PRO A 46 63.29 17.69 15.55
N ALA A 47 64.58 17.78 15.17
CA ALA A 47 65.22 18.88 14.40
C ALA A 47 66.65 18.50 13.93
N LYS A 48 67.26 19.02 12.84
CA LYS A 48 66.79 19.86 11.70
C LYS A 48 67.82 19.96 10.55
N GLY A 49 67.33 19.99 9.29
CA GLY A 49 67.94 20.72 8.15
C GLY A 49 69.22 20.13 7.51
N ARG A 50 69.79 20.72 6.44
CA ARG A 50 69.43 21.85 5.52
C ARG A 50 70.47 21.77 4.34
N VAL A 51 70.32 22.23 3.07
CA VAL A 51 69.73 23.44 2.43
C VAL A 51 69.38 23.14 0.93
N MET A 52 68.57 24.01 0.30
CA MET A 52 68.24 24.22 -1.14
C MET A 52 69.45 24.63 -2.05
N PRO A 53 69.32 25.06 -3.36
CA PRO A 53 68.19 25.07 -4.35
C PRO A 53 68.53 24.60 -5.81
N LYS A 54 67.50 24.59 -6.71
CA LYS A 54 67.46 24.89 -8.19
C LYS A 54 68.65 24.48 -9.10
N GLN A 55 68.43 23.92 -10.30
CA GLN A 55 67.71 24.51 -11.45
C GLN A 55 67.22 23.45 -12.49
N GLU A 56 66.67 23.86 -13.65
CA GLU A 56 65.87 23.01 -14.58
C GLU A 56 66.43 22.88 -16.01
N LYS A 57 65.80 21.99 -16.81
CA LYS A 57 65.88 21.74 -18.28
C LYS A 57 67.07 20.89 -18.77
N ALA A 58 66.91 19.78 -19.52
CA ALA A 58 66.09 19.44 -20.73
C ALA A 58 66.84 19.77 -22.05
N SER A 59 66.77 18.99 -23.14
CA SER A 59 66.15 17.66 -23.41
C SER A 59 66.81 17.01 -24.66
N ASP A 60 66.14 16.00 -25.25
CA ASP A 60 66.24 15.48 -26.64
C ASP A 60 66.90 14.06 -26.76
N LEU A 61 66.27 12.98 -27.29
CA LEU A 61 65.47 12.69 -28.51
C LEU A 61 66.38 12.30 -29.72
N LEU A 62 66.13 11.29 -30.60
CA LEU A 62 65.02 10.34 -30.88
C LEU A 62 65.49 9.10 -31.70
N GLU A 63 64.79 7.95 -31.58
CA GLU A 63 64.42 6.94 -32.64
C GLU A 63 65.55 6.29 -33.51
N TRP A 64 65.36 5.35 -34.46
CA TRP A 64 64.22 4.89 -35.31
C TRP A 64 64.15 3.36 -35.51
N THR A 65 63.24 2.89 -36.37
CA THR A 65 62.66 1.53 -36.44
C THR A 65 62.79 0.81 -37.81
N VAL A 66 62.55 -0.52 -37.79
CA VAL A 66 62.06 -1.40 -38.90
C VAL A 66 63.10 -1.95 -39.92
N GLN A 67 62.67 -3.02 -40.60
CA GLN A 67 63.40 -3.99 -41.44
C GLN A 67 63.68 -3.48 -42.88
N ASP A 68 64.70 -4.05 -43.55
CA ASP A 68 64.48 -4.97 -44.70
C ASP A 68 65.78 -5.66 -45.19
N GLU A 69 65.69 -6.48 -46.24
CA GLU A 69 66.68 -7.52 -46.62
C GLU A 69 67.75 -7.15 -47.69
N PHE A 70 68.73 -8.07 -47.83
CA PHE A 70 69.58 -8.40 -49.00
C PHE A 70 70.43 -7.30 -49.71
N GLY A 71 71.75 -7.55 -49.76
CA GLY A 71 72.71 -6.89 -50.65
C GLY A 71 74.02 -7.70 -50.78
N LEU A 72 74.65 -7.71 -51.96
CA LEU A 72 75.75 -8.63 -52.32
C LEU A 72 77.13 -7.97 -52.51
N GLU A 73 78.17 -8.77 -52.21
CA GLU A 73 79.46 -8.90 -52.92
C GLU A 73 80.69 -7.99 -52.65
N ARG A 74 81.86 -8.69 -52.67
CA ARG A 74 83.27 -8.28 -52.98
C ARG A 74 84.16 -7.57 -51.93
N GLY A 75 85.36 -8.14 -51.76
CA GLY A 75 86.58 -7.40 -51.35
C GLY A 75 87.56 -8.18 -50.46
N GLN A 76 88.48 -8.97 -51.04
CA GLN A 76 89.63 -9.55 -50.29
C GLN A 76 90.73 -8.49 -50.05
N PRO A 77 91.56 -8.65 -49.01
CA PRO A 77 92.92 -9.20 -49.25
C PRO A 77 93.17 -10.61 -48.66
N LEU A 78 94.37 -11.14 -48.92
CA LEU A 78 94.85 -12.48 -48.53
C LEU A 78 96.00 -12.42 -47.48
N PRO A 79 96.40 -13.55 -46.85
CA PRO A 79 97.21 -13.58 -45.62
C PRO A 79 98.69 -13.97 -45.85
N ASP A 80 99.42 -14.20 -44.76
CA ASP A 80 100.68 -14.99 -44.71
C ASP A 80 100.57 -16.14 -43.65
N PRO A 81 101.41 -17.20 -43.70
CA PRO A 81 101.08 -18.52 -43.14
C PRO A 81 101.87 -19.00 -41.89
N ASP A 82 101.32 -20.00 -41.21
CA ASP A 82 101.99 -20.79 -40.14
C ASP A 82 102.57 -22.14 -40.63
N PRO A 83 103.69 -22.62 -40.07
CA PRO A 83 104.27 -23.95 -40.31
C PRO A 83 103.65 -25.09 -39.44
N PRO A 84 103.90 -26.39 -39.73
CA PRO A 84 102.99 -27.49 -39.39
C PRO A 84 103.21 -28.19 -38.02
N SER A 85 102.16 -28.93 -37.59
CA SER A 85 102.07 -29.67 -36.31
C SER A 85 102.60 -31.12 -36.34
N PRO A 86 103.03 -31.68 -35.19
CA PRO A 86 103.39 -33.10 -35.03
C PRO A 86 102.18 -34.05 -34.82
N PRO A 87 102.35 -35.39 -34.97
CA PRO A 87 101.24 -36.35 -35.08
C PRO A 87 100.68 -36.94 -33.75
N GLU A 88 99.49 -37.54 -33.85
CA GLU A 88 98.68 -38.06 -32.72
C GLU A 88 99.04 -39.49 -32.23
N PRO A 89 98.74 -39.82 -30.94
CA PRO A 89 98.72 -41.19 -30.42
C PRO A 89 97.34 -41.89 -30.59
N PRO A 90 97.29 -43.24 -30.60
CA PRO A 90 96.09 -44.00 -30.98
C PRO A 90 94.94 -44.02 -29.95
N PRO A 91 93.68 -44.22 -30.38
CA PRO A 91 92.49 -44.03 -29.54
C PRO A 91 92.24 -45.17 -28.54
N ARG A 92 91.94 -44.81 -27.28
CA ARG A 92 91.45 -45.73 -26.26
C ARG A 92 89.97 -46.08 -26.49
N ARG A 93 89.63 -47.37 -26.51
CA ARG A 93 88.22 -47.84 -26.51
C ARG A 93 87.58 -47.61 -25.14
N VAL A 94 86.87 -46.49 -24.97
CA VAL A 94 85.95 -46.28 -23.83
C VAL A 94 84.72 -47.18 -24.02
N ALA A 95 84.27 -47.84 -22.95
CA ALA A 95 83.15 -48.77 -23.02
C ALA A 95 81.82 -48.03 -23.21
N ARG A 96 81.00 -48.46 -24.20
CA ARG A 96 79.70 -47.84 -24.55
C ARG A 96 78.77 -47.63 -23.34
N GLY A 97 78.84 -48.50 -22.33
CA GLY A 97 78.01 -48.39 -21.11
C GLY A 97 78.24 -47.09 -20.30
N GLN A 98 79.46 -46.53 -20.29
CA GLN A 98 79.73 -45.29 -19.54
C GLN A 98 79.09 -44.06 -20.21
N TRP A 99 79.08 -44.01 -21.55
CA TRP A 99 78.39 -42.95 -22.29
C TRP A 99 76.86 -43.04 -22.16
N VAL A 100 76.30 -44.26 -22.15
CA VAL A 100 74.86 -44.44 -21.87
C VAL A 100 74.52 -44.00 -20.45
N LEU A 101 75.34 -44.37 -19.45
CA LEU A 101 75.12 -43.96 -18.06
C LEU A 101 75.21 -42.44 -17.89
N LEU A 102 76.21 -41.79 -18.48
CA LEU A 102 76.34 -40.33 -18.45
C LEU A 102 75.21 -39.62 -19.19
N ALA A 103 74.73 -40.15 -20.33
CA ALA A 103 73.59 -39.60 -21.05
C ALA A 103 72.27 -39.75 -20.26
N VAL A 104 72.07 -40.87 -19.57
CA VAL A 104 70.92 -41.07 -18.67
C VAL A 104 71.00 -40.14 -17.47
N ILE A 105 72.16 -39.97 -16.83
CA ILE A 105 72.35 -39.03 -15.73
C ILE A 105 72.11 -37.59 -16.20
N ALA A 106 72.66 -37.19 -17.35
CA ALA A 106 72.43 -35.87 -17.92
C ALA A 106 70.95 -35.63 -18.27
N GLY A 107 70.25 -36.64 -18.82
CA GLY A 107 68.82 -36.58 -19.09
C GLY A 107 67.97 -36.46 -17.81
N VAL A 108 68.30 -37.21 -16.76
CA VAL A 108 67.64 -37.10 -15.45
C VAL A 108 67.92 -35.73 -14.81
N VAL A 109 69.15 -35.23 -14.87
CA VAL A 109 69.52 -33.90 -14.34
C VAL A 109 68.86 -32.77 -15.12
N ALA A 110 68.66 -32.92 -16.44
CA ALA A 110 67.89 -31.98 -17.25
C ALA A 110 66.37 -32.04 -16.97
N LEU A 111 65.85 -33.21 -16.56
CA LEU A 111 64.45 -33.39 -16.15
C LEU A 111 64.18 -32.91 -14.72
N LEU A 112 65.16 -32.89 -13.82
CA LEU A 112 64.97 -32.51 -12.42
C LEU A 112 64.35 -31.11 -12.23
N PRO A 113 64.78 -30.03 -12.93
CA PRO A 113 64.11 -28.72 -12.85
C PRO A 113 62.65 -28.74 -13.30
N TRP A 114 62.33 -29.51 -14.35
CA TRP A 114 60.95 -29.65 -14.85
C TRP A 114 60.06 -30.45 -13.89
N LEU A 115 60.59 -31.54 -13.32
CA LEU A 115 59.91 -32.32 -12.28
C LEU A 115 59.71 -31.50 -11.01
N TYR A 116 60.70 -30.70 -10.61
CA TYR A 116 60.62 -29.80 -9.46
C TYR A 116 59.56 -28.72 -9.67
N ALA A 117 59.58 -27.98 -10.80
CA ALA A 117 58.58 -26.97 -11.11
C ALA A 117 57.16 -27.56 -11.19
N ARG A 118 57.01 -28.78 -11.73
CA ARG A 118 55.74 -29.50 -11.80
C ARG A 118 55.24 -29.96 -10.42
N TRP A 119 56.16 -30.21 -9.48
CA TRP A 119 55.84 -30.53 -8.08
C TRP A 119 55.53 -29.27 -7.25
N GLU A 120 56.28 -28.17 -7.41
CA GLU A 120 56.00 -26.87 -6.79
C GLU A 120 54.63 -26.32 -7.24
N TRP A 121 54.28 -26.48 -8.53
CA TRP A 121 52.95 -26.16 -9.04
C TRP A 121 51.85 -27.04 -8.43
N TRP A 122 52.12 -28.33 -8.20
CA TRP A 122 51.17 -29.24 -7.55
C TRP A 122 50.97 -28.91 -6.07
N GLN A 123 52.04 -28.57 -5.34
CA GLN A 123 51.99 -28.02 -3.98
C GLN A 123 51.15 -26.74 -3.94
N THR A 124 51.49 -25.77 -4.79
CA THR A 124 50.82 -24.46 -4.93
C THR A 124 49.33 -24.64 -5.21
N ARG A 125 48.96 -25.51 -6.16
CA ARG A 125 47.56 -25.81 -6.44
C ARG A 125 46.88 -26.40 -5.22
N GLY A 126 47.48 -27.38 -4.54
CA GLY A 126 46.91 -28.01 -3.34
C GLY A 126 46.82 -27.08 -2.13
N GLU A 127 47.58 -25.99 -2.05
CA GLU A 127 47.41 -24.91 -1.06
C GLU A 127 46.21 -24.03 -1.44
N VAL A 128 46.26 -23.42 -2.62
CA VAL A 128 45.24 -22.48 -3.11
C VAL A 128 43.87 -23.15 -3.23
N GLU A 129 43.79 -24.41 -3.64
CA GLU A 129 42.53 -25.17 -3.73
C GLU A 129 41.82 -25.30 -2.38
N ARG A 130 42.56 -25.54 -1.29
CA ARG A 130 42.00 -25.61 0.07
C ARG A 130 41.60 -24.25 0.62
N GLN A 131 42.42 -23.22 0.38
CA GLN A 131 42.11 -21.85 0.79
C GLN A 131 40.88 -21.32 0.04
N ALA A 132 40.86 -21.45 -1.28
CA ALA A 132 39.78 -20.97 -2.14
C ALA A 132 38.46 -21.71 -1.87
N ALA A 133 38.50 -23.01 -1.55
CA ALA A 133 37.32 -23.74 -1.11
C ALA A 133 36.79 -23.27 0.26
N ALA A 134 37.67 -22.90 1.20
CA ALA A 134 37.28 -22.34 2.49
C ALA A 134 36.67 -20.93 2.33
N GLU A 135 37.32 -20.05 1.56
CA GLU A 135 36.83 -18.69 1.27
C GLU A 135 35.51 -18.69 0.49
N ALA A 136 35.35 -19.59 -0.48
CA ALA A 136 34.10 -19.77 -1.22
C ALA A 136 32.99 -20.37 -0.35
N ALA A 137 33.33 -21.15 0.70
CA ALA A 137 32.37 -21.63 1.69
C ALA A 137 31.91 -20.51 2.65
N SER A 138 32.84 -19.68 3.13
CA SER A 138 32.64 -18.57 4.08
C SER A 138 32.28 -17.23 3.42
N ALA A 139 31.61 -17.24 2.28
CA ALA A 139 31.22 -16.04 1.55
C ALA A 139 30.03 -15.32 2.23
N ASP A 140 30.30 -14.59 3.32
CA ASP A 140 29.26 -13.96 4.17
C ASP A 140 28.63 -12.67 3.63
N ASP A 141 29.13 -12.10 2.52
CA ASP A 141 28.53 -10.92 1.86
C ASP A 141 28.01 -11.23 0.46
N VAL A 142 27.04 -12.14 0.43
CA VAL A 142 26.34 -12.59 -0.78
C VAL A 142 25.46 -11.46 -1.34
N THR A 143 25.42 -11.26 -2.66
CA THR A 143 24.66 -10.19 -3.35
C THR A 143 23.66 -10.73 -4.38
N ALA A 144 23.02 -9.89 -5.19
CA ALA A 144 21.98 -10.33 -6.14
C ALA A 144 22.60 -11.01 -7.38
N PRO A 145 22.12 -12.18 -7.84
CA PRO A 145 20.94 -12.93 -7.39
C PRO A 145 21.22 -13.94 -6.27
N LEU A 146 22.50 -14.17 -5.96
CA LEU A 146 22.99 -15.17 -5.01
C LEU A 146 22.33 -15.07 -3.61
N ARG A 147 21.81 -13.91 -3.20
CA ARG A 147 21.05 -13.71 -1.94
C ARG A 147 19.81 -14.57 -1.79
N LEU A 148 19.25 -15.04 -2.90
CA LEU A 148 18.13 -15.99 -2.94
C LEU A 148 18.59 -17.45 -2.93
N LEU A 149 19.88 -17.68 -3.12
CA LEU A 149 20.45 -19.01 -3.24
C LEU A 149 20.91 -19.52 -1.88
N THR A 150 20.52 -20.74 -1.54
CA THR A 150 20.99 -21.44 -0.35
C THR A 150 22.11 -22.42 -0.74
N PRO A 151 23.29 -22.41 -0.11
CA PRO A 151 24.34 -23.37 -0.44
C PRO A 151 23.88 -24.82 -0.26
N VAL A 152 24.22 -25.70 -1.21
CA VAL A 152 23.85 -27.13 -1.10
C VAL A 152 24.54 -27.74 0.12
N ALA A 153 23.75 -28.35 1.02
CA ALA A 153 24.27 -28.87 2.29
C ALA A 153 25.30 -30.00 2.06
N GLY A 154 26.51 -29.79 2.56
CA GLY A 154 27.63 -30.74 2.39
C GLY A 154 28.36 -30.63 1.05
N ASP A 155 28.01 -29.69 0.17
CA ASP A 155 28.79 -29.38 -1.03
C ASP A 155 30.10 -28.67 -0.68
N ILE A 156 31.20 -29.08 -1.32
CA ILE A 156 32.53 -28.50 -1.14
C ILE A 156 32.85 -27.73 -2.43
N PRO A 157 33.15 -26.41 -2.37
CA PRO A 157 33.48 -25.64 -3.57
C PRO A 157 34.72 -26.20 -4.28
N THR A 158 34.70 -26.24 -5.61
CA THR A 158 35.71 -26.91 -6.43
C THR A 158 36.53 -25.92 -7.27
N LEU A 159 37.85 -26.10 -7.32
CA LEU A 159 38.75 -25.27 -8.12
C LEU A 159 38.66 -25.63 -9.61
N ARG A 160 37.82 -24.90 -10.36
CA ARG A 160 37.61 -25.10 -11.80
C ARG A 160 38.86 -24.76 -12.61
N ALA A 161 39.51 -23.64 -12.30
CA ALA A 161 40.75 -23.21 -12.94
C ALA A 161 41.70 -22.54 -11.96
N LEU A 162 43.01 -22.66 -12.21
CA LEU A 162 44.06 -21.90 -11.54
C LEU A 162 45.08 -21.47 -12.60
N GLU A 163 45.27 -20.16 -12.71
CA GLU A 163 46.11 -19.51 -13.71
C GLU A 163 47.15 -18.62 -13.02
N GLN A 164 48.35 -18.55 -13.59
CA GLN A 164 49.40 -17.66 -13.12
C GLN A 164 49.42 -16.39 -13.98
N ILE A 165 49.11 -15.25 -13.38
CA ILE A 165 49.09 -13.94 -14.05
C ILE A 165 50.51 -13.35 -14.08
N ASP A 166 51.23 -13.44 -12.97
CA ASP A 166 52.65 -13.08 -12.88
C ASP A 166 53.40 -13.97 -11.87
N ALA A 167 54.70 -13.73 -11.68
CA ALA A 167 55.55 -14.51 -10.78
C ALA A 167 55.04 -14.60 -9.32
N ASN A 168 54.21 -13.65 -8.89
CA ASN A 168 53.68 -13.52 -7.54
C ASN A 168 52.15 -13.40 -7.47
N ILE A 169 51.40 -13.46 -8.59
CA ILE A 169 49.93 -13.39 -8.60
C ILE A 169 49.31 -14.57 -9.35
N LEU A 170 48.38 -15.26 -8.66
CA LEU A 170 47.52 -16.31 -9.20
C LEU A 170 46.06 -15.85 -9.27
N ARG A 171 45.32 -16.35 -10.26
CA ARG A 171 43.86 -16.28 -10.37
C ARG A 171 43.27 -17.68 -10.22
N ALA A 172 42.39 -17.86 -9.25
CA ALA A 172 41.56 -19.04 -9.09
C ALA A 172 40.13 -18.75 -9.55
N GLU A 173 39.51 -19.72 -10.23
CA GLU A 173 38.09 -19.74 -10.52
C GLU A 173 37.47 -20.90 -9.71
N VAL A 174 36.58 -20.59 -8.77
CA VAL A 174 36.00 -21.56 -7.82
C VAL A 174 34.51 -21.72 -8.08
N ASP A 175 34.05 -22.93 -8.35
CA ASP A 175 32.63 -23.23 -8.51
C ASP A 175 32.02 -23.67 -7.17
N ARG A 176 30.78 -23.24 -6.88
CA ARG A 176 29.97 -23.71 -5.74
C ARG A 176 28.53 -23.95 -6.20
N ARG A 177 27.91 -25.01 -5.69
CA ARG A 177 26.50 -25.31 -5.99
C ARG A 177 25.55 -24.76 -4.93
N PHE A 178 24.42 -24.26 -5.39
CA PHE A 178 23.36 -23.70 -4.56
C PHE A 178 21.99 -24.19 -5.01
N THR A 179 21.00 -24.07 -4.13
CA THR A 179 19.58 -24.29 -4.41
C THR A 179 18.87 -22.94 -4.54
N THR A 180 18.12 -22.75 -5.63
CA THR A 180 17.26 -21.57 -5.89
C THR A 180 15.98 -21.61 -5.03
N PRO A 181 15.20 -20.51 -4.94
CA PRO A 181 13.88 -20.55 -4.34
C PRO A 181 12.98 -21.62 -4.96
N ASP A 182 12.93 -21.70 -6.30
CA ASP A 182 12.19 -22.71 -7.06
C ASP A 182 12.84 -24.12 -7.06
N GLY A 183 13.69 -24.42 -6.08
CA GLY A 183 14.22 -25.75 -5.77
C GLY A 183 15.24 -26.33 -6.76
N GLN A 184 15.61 -25.59 -7.81
CA GLN A 184 16.63 -26.01 -8.77
C GLN A 184 18.03 -25.95 -8.15
N THR A 185 18.93 -26.84 -8.60
CA THR A 185 20.36 -26.73 -8.27
C THR A 185 21.09 -25.97 -9.37
N VAL A 186 21.84 -24.94 -9.00
CA VAL A 186 22.58 -24.03 -9.90
C VAL A 186 24.04 -23.89 -9.46
N THR A 187 24.93 -23.66 -10.42
CA THR A 187 26.37 -23.52 -10.17
C THR A 187 26.84 -22.10 -10.48
N PHE A 188 27.46 -21.45 -9.49
CA PHE A 188 28.06 -20.13 -9.64
C PHE A 188 29.56 -20.19 -9.35
N GLY A 189 30.31 -19.45 -10.17
CA GLY A 189 31.76 -19.34 -10.15
C GLY A 189 32.19 -18.03 -9.49
N PHE A 190 33.31 -18.07 -8.75
CA PHE A 190 33.88 -16.94 -8.04
C PHE A 190 35.35 -16.79 -8.43
N THR A 191 35.72 -15.63 -8.97
CA THR A 191 37.12 -15.29 -9.23
C THR A 191 37.78 -14.87 -7.92
N ARG A 192 38.95 -15.43 -7.60
CA ARG A 192 39.77 -15.04 -6.44
C ARG A 192 41.22 -14.85 -6.86
N PHE A 193 41.87 -13.84 -6.28
CA PHE A 193 43.27 -13.53 -6.57
C PHE A 193 44.12 -13.80 -5.33
N TYR A 194 45.28 -14.41 -5.54
CA TYR A 194 46.23 -14.71 -4.48
C TYR A 194 47.58 -14.11 -4.82
N ARG A 195 48.18 -13.41 -3.85
CA ARG A 195 49.54 -12.87 -3.93
C ARG A 195 50.48 -13.73 -3.07
N ARG A 196 51.69 -14.00 -3.57
CA ARG A 196 52.75 -14.68 -2.82
C ARG A 196 53.26 -13.75 -1.70
N ALA A 197 53.19 -14.21 -0.45
CA ALA A 197 53.52 -13.46 0.75
C ALA A 197 54.58 -14.23 1.57
N GLY A 198 55.81 -14.23 1.05
CA GLY A 198 56.87 -15.12 1.54
C GLY A 198 56.70 -16.53 0.94
N GLU A 199 56.60 -17.54 1.79
CA GLU A 199 56.40 -18.93 1.34
C GLU A 199 54.92 -19.30 1.12
N ALA A 200 53.98 -18.53 1.68
CA ALA A 200 52.54 -18.80 1.61
C ALA A 200 51.81 -17.90 0.61
N TRP A 201 50.62 -18.32 0.19
CA TRP A 201 49.70 -17.51 -0.61
C TRP A 201 48.70 -16.76 0.27
N GLN A 202 48.35 -15.53 -0.10
CA GLN A 202 47.38 -14.68 0.62
C GLN A 202 46.41 -14.01 -0.35
N THR A 203 45.14 -13.93 0.03
CA THR A 203 44.08 -13.32 -0.76
C THR A 203 44.40 -11.84 -1.02
N THR A 204 44.18 -11.38 -2.25
CA THR A 204 44.42 -9.99 -2.67
C THR A 204 43.24 -9.48 -3.50
N ALA A 205 43.09 -8.16 -3.57
CA ALA A 205 42.23 -7.54 -4.59
C ALA A 205 42.75 -7.83 -6.01
N ALA A 206 41.87 -7.77 -6.99
CA ALA A 206 42.22 -7.93 -8.40
C ALA A 206 43.33 -6.94 -8.83
N PRO A 207 44.23 -7.34 -9.76
CA PRO A 207 45.17 -6.39 -10.38
C PRO A 207 44.42 -5.20 -10.99
N GLY A 208 44.95 -3.98 -10.85
CA GLY A 208 44.21 -2.76 -11.20
C GLY A 208 43.77 -2.60 -12.66
N GLY A 209 44.30 -3.42 -13.58
CA GLY A 209 43.84 -3.51 -14.97
C GLY A 209 42.95 -4.71 -15.29
N TYR A 210 42.70 -5.63 -14.35
CA TYR A 210 41.93 -6.87 -14.58
C TYR A 210 40.44 -6.64 -14.89
N PRO A 211 39.72 -5.70 -14.25
CA PRO A 211 38.34 -5.39 -14.65
C PRO A 211 38.25 -4.81 -16.07
N GLY A 212 39.34 -4.22 -16.57
CA GLY A 212 39.35 -3.45 -17.82
C GLY A 212 38.64 -2.11 -17.69
N GLU A 213 38.29 -1.51 -18.82
CA GLU A 213 37.51 -0.27 -18.86
C GLU A 213 36.02 -0.54 -18.57
N VAL A 214 35.28 0.51 -18.22
CA VAL A 214 33.82 0.45 -18.04
C VAL A 214 33.14 0.70 -19.38
N SER A 215 32.35 -0.27 -19.84
CA SER A 215 31.46 -0.14 -20.98
C SER A 215 30.07 0.35 -20.54
N LEU A 216 29.38 1.04 -21.44
CA LEU A 216 28.00 1.49 -21.28
C LEU A 216 27.18 1.05 -22.50
N TYR A 217 26.31 0.07 -22.31
CA TYR A 217 25.25 -0.24 -23.26
C TYR A 217 24.05 0.69 -23.03
N ALA A 218 23.44 1.21 -24.09
CA ALA A 218 22.26 2.06 -24.02
C ALA A 218 21.35 1.88 -25.24
N SER A 219 20.08 1.61 -24.97
CA SER A 219 18.95 1.55 -25.91
C SER A 219 17.78 2.41 -25.38
N PRO A 220 16.68 2.58 -26.13
CA PRO A 220 15.52 3.34 -25.67
C PRO A 220 14.83 2.77 -24.42
N ARG A 221 15.01 1.47 -24.11
CA ARG A 221 14.35 0.79 -22.97
C ARG A 221 15.33 0.22 -21.93
N LEU A 222 16.63 0.13 -22.24
CA LEU A 222 17.64 -0.47 -21.36
C LEU A 222 18.96 0.33 -21.36
N LYS A 223 19.56 0.55 -20.19
CA LYS A 223 20.94 1.01 -20.00
C LYS A 223 21.66 0.04 -19.06
N ILE A 224 22.86 -0.42 -19.44
CA ILE A 224 23.71 -1.27 -18.59
C ILE A 224 25.13 -0.72 -18.54
N SER A 225 25.64 -0.46 -17.33
CA SER A 225 27.06 -0.21 -17.07
C SER A 225 27.72 -1.47 -16.52
N TYR A 226 28.87 -1.84 -17.08
CA TYR A 226 29.60 -3.09 -16.78
C TYR A 226 31.08 -2.96 -17.13
N TYR A 227 31.91 -3.85 -16.59
CA TYR A 227 33.32 -3.95 -16.93
C TYR A 227 33.54 -4.80 -18.19
N LEU A 228 34.54 -4.47 -19.02
CA LEU A 228 34.84 -5.24 -20.24
C LEU A 228 35.14 -6.72 -19.97
N THR A 229 35.68 -7.06 -18.79
CA THR A 229 35.90 -8.46 -18.38
C THR A 229 34.60 -9.26 -18.20
N ASP A 230 33.47 -8.59 -17.93
CA ASP A 230 32.14 -9.21 -17.85
C ASP A 230 31.38 -9.21 -19.20
N ALA A 231 31.94 -8.58 -20.25
CA ALA A 231 31.26 -8.39 -21.55
C ALA A 231 30.68 -9.69 -22.17
N PRO A 232 31.37 -10.86 -22.17
CA PRO A 232 30.79 -12.09 -22.71
C PRO A 232 29.54 -12.58 -21.98
N LEU A 233 29.36 -12.21 -20.70
CA LEU A 233 28.17 -12.52 -19.92
C LEU A 233 27.06 -11.47 -20.16
N ILE A 234 27.41 -10.18 -20.19
CA ILE A 234 26.45 -9.08 -20.38
C ILE A 234 25.94 -9.02 -21.82
N GLU A 235 26.84 -8.96 -22.80
CA GLU A 235 26.53 -8.75 -24.21
C GLU A 235 25.97 -10.01 -24.89
N GLU A 236 26.54 -11.19 -24.66
CA GLU A 236 26.02 -12.41 -25.30
C GLU A 236 24.80 -13.00 -24.56
N LYS A 237 24.75 -12.88 -23.23
CA LYS A 237 23.74 -13.61 -22.42
C LYS A 237 22.63 -12.69 -21.89
N LEU A 238 22.94 -11.50 -21.38
CA LEU A 238 21.93 -10.66 -20.71
C LEU A 238 21.16 -9.75 -21.68
N ILE A 239 21.87 -8.92 -22.46
CA ILE A 239 21.26 -7.92 -23.35
C ILE A 239 20.26 -8.55 -24.34
N PRO A 240 20.57 -9.66 -25.05
CA PRO A 240 19.65 -10.29 -26.00
C PRO A 240 18.42 -10.93 -25.37
N TYR A 241 18.42 -11.12 -24.04
CA TYR A 241 17.27 -11.59 -23.27
C TYR A 241 16.41 -10.42 -22.76
N LEU A 242 17.04 -9.34 -22.26
CA LEU A 242 16.33 -8.19 -21.71
C LEU A 242 15.69 -7.28 -22.78
N GLU A 243 16.39 -7.00 -23.88
CA GLU A 243 15.91 -6.11 -24.96
C GLU A 243 14.49 -6.47 -25.45
N PRO A 244 14.22 -7.67 -26.03
CA PRO A 244 12.90 -8.01 -26.56
C PRO A 244 11.83 -8.20 -25.48
N LEU A 245 12.25 -8.46 -24.24
CA LEU A 245 11.39 -8.64 -23.07
C LEU A 245 10.84 -7.30 -22.58
N LEU A 246 11.71 -6.29 -22.46
CA LEU A 246 11.34 -4.94 -22.06
C LEU A 246 10.56 -4.21 -23.17
N GLU A 247 10.91 -4.47 -24.44
CA GLU A 247 10.15 -3.98 -25.59
C GLU A 247 8.70 -4.52 -25.60
N ARG A 248 8.51 -5.84 -25.44
CA ARG A 248 7.18 -6.47 -25.29
C ARG A 248 6.39 -5.88 -24.13
N ALA A 249 7.02 -5.78 -22.95
CA ALA A 249 6.38 -5.21 -21.76
C ALA A 249 5.92 -3.76 -21.99
N CYS A 250 6.71 -2.94 -22.69
CA CYS A 250 6.33 -1.56 -22.97
C CYS A 250 5.27 -1.38 -24.06
N VAL A 251 5.12 -2.33 -24.99
CA VAL A 251 3.97 -2.36 -25.91
C VAL A 251 2.68 -2.68 -25.14
N GLU A 252 2.71 -3.67 -24.23
CA GLU A 252 1.56 -4.05 -23.40
C GLU A 252 1.16 -2.93 -22.42
N TRP A 253 2.13 -2.34 -21.72
CA TRP A 253 1.91 -1.30 -20.69
C TRP A 253 1.84 0.13 -21.23
N GLN A 254 1.97 0.32 -22.54
CA GLN A 254 1.97 1.62 -23.24
C GLN A 254 2.97 2.63 -22.66
N CYS A 255 4.23 2.23 -22.49
CA CYS A 255 5.27 3.11 -21.95
C CYS A 255 5.49 4.36 -22.81
N GLY A 256 5.31 5.53 -22.21
CA GLY A 256 5.72 6.81 -22.81
C GLY A 256 7.24 6.95 -22.99
N ALA A 257 7.69 8.18 -23.25
CA ALA A 257 9.09 8.53 -23.48
C ALA A 257 9.93 8.66 -22.18
N GLY A 258 9.52 7.98 -21.11
CA GLY A 258 10.21 7.98 -19.81
C GLY A 258 11.55 7.22 -19.83
N ASP A 259 12.34 7.40 -18.76
CA ASP A 259 13.69 6.84 -18.66
C ASP A 259 13.70 5.29 -18.76
N PRO A 260 14.68 4.71 -19.48
CA PRO A 260 14.85 3.25 -19.58
C PRO A 260 15.15 2.59 -18.23
N ALA A 261 15.05 1.26 -18.18
CA ALA A 261 15.57 0.48 -17.07
C ALA A 261 17.11 0.61 -17.04
N VAL A 262 17.67 0.83 -15.85
CA VAL A 262 19.11 1.05 -15.61
C VAL A 262 19.63 -0.04 -14.68
N LEU A 263 20.54 -0.86 -15.19
CA LEU A 263 21.28 -1.88 -14.45
C LEU A 263 22.75 -1.46 -14.30
N ASN A 264 23.32 -1.63 -13.12
CA ASN A 264 24.68 -1.18 -12.81
C ASN A 264 25.48 -2.32 -12.19
N PHE A 265 26.38 -2.90 -12.98
CA PHE A 265 27.32 -3.96 -12.58
C PHE A 265 28.72 -3.39 -12.24
N VAL A 266 28.85 -2.06 -12.06
CA VAL A 266 30.11 -1.39 -11.68
C VAL A 266 30.09 -0.99 -10.21
N ASP A 267 28.99 -0.40 -9.74
CA ASP A 267 28.81 -0.05 -8.33
C ASP A 267 28.55 -1.28 -7.45
N ALA A 268 29.19 -1.29 -6.28
CA ALA A 268 28.95 -2.29 -5.23
C ALA A 268 27.45 -2.33 -4.80
N PRO A 269 26.86 -3.51 -4.59
CA PRO A 269 25.44 -3.64 -4.25
C PRO A 269 25.04 -2.95 -2.95
N ARG A 270 23.89 -2.26 -2.97
CA ARG A 270 23.31 -1.68 -1.75
C ARG A 270 22.45 -2.70 -1.03
N THR A 271 22.96 -3.16 0.11
CA THR A 271 22.28 -4.15 0.93
C THR A 271 21.16 -3.50 1.77
N ARG A 272 19.99 -4.13 1.78
CA ARG A 272 18.92 -3.89 2.77
C ARG A 272 18.73 -5.16 3.61
N ARG A 273 18.11 -5.01 4.77
CA ARG A 273 17.69 -6.14 5.61
C ARG A 273 16.38 -6.72 5.05
N GLY A 274 16.36 -8.03 4.81
CA GLY A 274 15.17 -8.74 4.34
C GLY A 274 13.99 -8.64 5.31
N GLN A 275 12.78 -8.82 4.79
CA GLN A 275 11.51 -8.66 5.51
C GLN A 275 10.72 -9.97 5.71
N GLY A 276 11.30 -11.13 5.38
CA GLY A 276 10.67 -12.43 5.66
C GLY A 276 11.61 -13.61 5.39
N THR A 277 11.11 -14.82 5.61
CA THR A 277 11.72 -16.06 5.13
C THR A 277 11.19 -16.39 3.74
N VAL A 278 12.08 -16.58 2.77
CA VAL A 278 11.72 -17.09 1.44
C VAL A 278 11.29 -18.55 1.57
N ALA A 279 10.15 -18.91 1.00
CA ALA A 279 9.65 -20.27 0.87
C ALA A 279 9.86 -20.78 -0.57
N ALA A 280 9.86 -22.10 -0.76
CA ALA A 280 10.17 -22.71 -2.06
C ALA A 280 9.06 -22.55 -3.12
N ASP A 281 7.88 -22.12 -2.69
CA ASP A 281 6.68 -21.83 -3.49
C ASP A 281 6.46 -20.31 -3.68
N ASP A 282 7.35 -19.44 -3.19
CA ASP A 282 7.26 -17.99 -3.43
C ASP A 282 7.69 -17.65 -4.87
N PRO A 283 6.88 -16.90 -5.65
CA PRO A 283 7.31 -16.30 -6.91
C PRO A 283 8.56 -15.42 -6.74
N LEU A 284 9.42 -15.34 -7.77
CA LEU A 284 10.70 -14.63 -7.72
C LEU A 284 10.56 -13.15 -7.32
N VAL A 285 9.49 -12.45 -7.73
CA VAL A 285 9.19 -11.08 -7.27
C VAL A 285 9.04 -11.04 -5.74
N ILE A 286 8.29 -11.99 -5.17
CA ILE A 286 8.00 -12.07 -3.73
C ILE A 286 9.23 -12.52 -2.96
N ALA A 287 10.01 -13.48 -3.49
CA ALA A 287 11.29 -13.89 -2.94
C ALA A 287 12.29 -12.71 -2.87
N LEU A 288 12.42 -11.91 -3.95
CA LEU A 288 13.26 -10.71 -3.98
C LEU A 288 12.76 -9.61 -3.02
N LEU A 289 11.45 -9.42 -2.87
CA LEU A 289 10.87 -8.53 -1.86
C LEU A 289 11.23 -8.99 -0.43
N LYS A 290 11.11 -10.29 -0.13
CA LYS A 290 11.49 -10.89 1.16
C LYS A 290 12.99 -10.75 1.44
N ALA A 291 13.84 -10.89 0.42
CA ALA A 291 15.29 -10.65 0.52
C ALA A 291 15.66 -9.15 0.68
N GLY A 292 14.71 -8.23 0.46
CA GLY A 292 14.96 -6.78 0.48
C GLY A 292 15.68 -6.26 -0.78
N ASP A 293 15.67 -7.04 -1.85
CA ASP A 293 16.55 -6.91 -3.02
C ASP A 293 15.87 -6.27 -4.26
N LEU A 294 14.59 -5.89 -4.14
CA LEU A 294 13.91 -5.02 -5.09
C LEU A 294 14.03 -3.55 -4.67
N ALA A 295 15.13 -2.93 -5.08
CA ALA A 295 15.43 -1.51 -4.88
C ALA A 295 15.61 -0.81 -6.26
N PRO A 296 14.60 -0.06 -6.75
CA PRO A 296 14.53 0.33 -8.17
C PRO A 296 15.18 1.69 -8.48
N ALA A 297 15.39 2.56 -7.48
CA ALA A 297 16.05 3.85 -7.71
C ALA A 297 17.53 3.70 -8.12
N ASP A 298 18.17 2.59 -7.77
CA ASP A 298 19.63 2.42 -7.86
C ASP A 298 19.97 0.90 -7.88
N LEU A 299 19.73 0.23 -9.03
CA LEU A 299 19.96 -1.22 -9.20
C LEU A 299 21.46 -1.54 -9.38
N ARG A 300 22.17 -1.47 -8.25
CA ARG A 300 23.57 -1.87 -8.10
C ARG A 300 23.64 -3.38 -7.89
N LEU A 301 24.15 -4.08 -8.89
CA LEU A 301 24.26 -5.54 -8.95
C LEU A 301 25.68 -6.03 -8.67
N GLY A 302 26.69 -5.15 -8.78
CA GLY A 302 28.10 -5.49 -8.62
C GLY A 302 28.65 -6.25 -9.83
N ALA A 303 29.98 -6.30 -9.95
CA ALA A 303 30.64 -6.96 -11.08
C ALA A 303 30.55 -8.49 -10.96
N PRO A 304 30.03 -9.22 -11.97
CA PRO A 304 29.94 -10.68 -11.93
C PRO A 304 31.27 -11.38 -11.61
N HIS A 305 32.41 -10.89 -12.10
CA HIS A 305 33.72 -11.44 -11.75
C HIS A 305 34.13 -11.28 -10.27
N GLU A 306 33.68 -10.23 -9.57
CA GLU A 306 33.96 -10.05 -8.13
C GLU A 306 32.99 -10.87 -7.26
N TRP A 307 31.70 -10.69 -7.54
CA TRP A 307 30.59 -11.09 -6.66
C TRP A 307 30.03 -12.48 -6.97
N GLY A 308 30.27 -12.99 -8.17
CA GLY A 308 29.93 -14.34 -8.61
C GLY A 308 29.11 -14.37 -9.90
N TYR A 309 29.48 -15.24 -10.82
CA TYR A 309 28.88 -15.37 -12.15
C TYR A 309 28.30 -16.79 -12.38
N PRO A 310 27.23 -16.95 -13.17
CA PRO A 310 26.65 -18.26 -13.44
C PRO A 310 27.57 -19.11 -14.35
N VAL A 311 27.67 -20.41 -14.06
CA VAL A 311 28.55 -21.36 -14.78
C VAL A 311 27.74 -22.36 -15.61
N ASP A 312 26.61 -22.83 -15.08
CA ASP A 312 25.69 -23.74 -15.79
C ASP A 312 24.48 -23.00 -16.38
N GLN A 313 23.75 -23.68 -17.28
CA GLN A 313 22.60 -23.11 -17.97
C GLN A 313 21.49 -22.67 -16.99
N ALA A 314 21.27 -23.43 -15.92
CA ALA A 314 20.26 -23.12 -14.90
C ALA A 314 20.64 -21.85 -14.11
N GLY A 315 21.91 -21.69 -13.73
CA GLY A 315 22.43 -20.46 -13.14
C GLY A 315 22.29 -19.26 -14.07
N VAL A 316 22.57 -19.43 -15.38
CA VAL A 316 22.40 -18.35 -16.38
C VAL A 316 20.93 -17.94 -16.50
N GLU A 317 20.01 -18.91 -16.49
CA GLU A 317 18.57 -18.67 -16.54
C GLU A 317 18.05 -17.97 -15.28
N PHE A 318 18.46 -18.42 -14.09
CA PHE A 318 18.08 -17.80 -12.82
C PHE A 318 18.61 -16.36 -12.67
N TRP A 319 19.86 -16.13 -13.08
CA TRP A 319 20.50 -14.81 -13.09
C TRP A 319 19.79 -13.86 -14.07
N ARG A 320 19.49 -14.33 -15.29
CA ARG A 320 18.66 -13.62 -16.28
C ARG A 320 17.27 -13.25 -15.73
N ARG A 321 16.53 -14.22 -15.18
CA ARG A 321 15.18 -14.01 -14.62
C ARG A 321 15.22 -12.95 -13.51
N THR A 322 16.19 -13.01 -12.61
CA THR A 322 16.37 -12.03 -11.53
C THR A 322 16.64 -10.62 -12.06
N ALA A 323 17.52 -10.48 -13.06
CA ALA A 323 17.78 -9.19 -13.71
C ALA A 323 16.54 -8.65 -14.44
N ALA A 324 15.77 -9.51 -15.11
CA ALA A 324 14.53 -9.14 -15.78
C ALA A 324 13.45 -8.66 -14.81
N VAL A 325 13.20 -9.35 -13.69
CA VAL A 325 12.23 -8.87 -12.67
C VAL A 325 12.62 -7.47 -12.18
N LYS A 326 13.90 -7.26 -11.85
CA LYS A 326 14.40 -5.95 -11.40
C LYS A 326 14.24 -4.86 -12.48
N ALA A 327 14.53 -5.18 -13.74
CA ALA A 327 14.35 -4.25 -14.87
C ALA A 327 12.87 -3.93 -15.15
N LEU A 328 11.98 -4.94 -15.11
CA LEU A 328 10.53 -4.79 -15.27
C LEU A 328 9.93 -3.90 -14.17
N VAL A 329 10.37 -4.05 -12.92
CA VAL A 329 9.95 -3.17 -11.81
C VAL A 329 10.38 -1.71 -12.05
N GLN A 330 11.63 -1.45 -12.45
CA GLN A 330 12.06 -0.08 -12.81
C GLN A 330 11.24 0.49 -13.98
N LEU A 331 11.04 -0.30 -15.03
CA LEU A 331 10.33 0.10 -16.24
C LEU A 331 8.86 0.45 -15.94
N ALA A 332 8.20 -0.36 -15.10
CA ALA A 332 6.79 -0.17 -14.77
C ALA A 332 6.53 0.98 -13.78
N ASP A 333 7.48 1.29 -12.89
CA ASP A 333 7.44 2.44 -11.97
C ASP A 333 7.69 3.77 -12.72
N ARG A 334 8.58 3.77 -13.73
CA ARG A 334 8.90 4.96 -14.56
C ARG A 334 7.95 5.20 -15.73
N ALA A 335 7.07 4.26 -16.08
CA ALA A 335 6.20 4.34 -17.25
C ALA A 335 4.93 5.20 -17.05
N GLY A 336 5.09 6.44 -16.58
CA GLY A 336 4.01 7.44 -16.45
C GLY A 336 4.51 8.80 -15.96
N GLU A 337 3.75 9.86 -16.26
CA GLU A 337 4.00 11.21 -15.72
C GLU A 337 3.15 11.45 -14.46
N GLY A 338 3.75 11.98 -13.39
CA GLY A 338 3.03 12.46 -12.20
C GLY A 338 2.75 11.44 -11.08
N ALA A 339 3.14 10.17 -11.22
CA ALA A 339 2.91 9.15 -10.20
C ALA A 339 3.72 9.37 -8.89
N GLY A 340 3.09 9.06 -7.75
CA GLY A 340 3.83 8.79 -6.50
C GLY A 340 4.53 7.42 -6.55
N PRO A 341 5.50 7.13 -5.66
CA PRO A 341 6.30 5.92 -5.74
C PRO A 341 5.47 4.64 -5.50
N LEU A 342 5.15 3.92 -6.58
CA LEU A 342 4.41 2.64 -6.59
C LEU A 342 5.15 1.51 -5.85
N LEU A 343 6.41 1.77 -5.52
CA LEU A 343 7.40 0.94 -4.84
C LEU A 343 7.04 0.54 -3.39
N ARG A 344 5.85 0.93 -2.92
CA ARG A 344 5.26 0.49 -1.65
C ARG A 344 3.87 -0.13 -1.81
N ASN A 345 3.31 -0.12 -3.02
CA ASN A 345 1.98 -0.64 -3.34
C ASN A 345 2.07 -2.16 -3.59
N ALA A 346 1.23 -2.93 -2.92
CA ALA A 346 1.20 -4.39 -3.02
C ALA A 346 0.68 -4.90 -4.38
N TYR A 347 -0.38 -4.29 -4.91
CA TYR A 347 -0.94 -4.58 -6.24
C TYR A 347 0.07 -4.31 -7.35
N PHE A 348 0.91 -3.27 -7.23
CA PHE A 348 1.96 -3.01 -8.21
C PHE A 348 2.89 -4.22 -8.35
N PHE A 349 3.45 -4.74 -7.25
CA PHE A 349 4.29 -5.94 -7.31
C PHE A 349 3.52 -7.21 -7.72
N ALA A 350 2.24 -7.35 -7.33
CA ALA A 350 1.42 -8.49 -7.74
C ALA A 350 1.09 -8.48 -9.25
N LEU A 351 0.75 -7.32 -9.83
CA LEU A 351 0.58 -7.13 -11.27
C LEU A 351 1.90 -7.40 -12.02
N ILE A 352 3.04 -6.94 -11.50
CA ILE A 352 4.34 -7.26 -12.09
C ILE A 352 4.67 -8.75 -11.99
N THR A 353 4.25 -9.45 -10.94
CA THR A 353 4.40 -10.91 -10.83
C THR A 353 3.60 -11.62 -11.92
N ARG A 354 2.34 -11.25 -12.14
CA ARG A 354 1.50 -11.81 -13.21
C ARG A 354 2.01 -11.47 -14.61
N ALA A 355 2.44 -10.23 -14.85
CA ALA A 355 3.03 -9.82 -16.12
C ALA A 355 4.37 -10.54 -16.39
N ALA A 356 5.21 -10.71 -15.37
CA ALA A 356 6.45 -11.48 -15.46
C ALA A 356 6.19 -12.95 -15.83
N ALA A 357 5.10 -13.56 -15.36
CA ALA A 357 4.70 -14.91 -15.76
C ALA A 357 4.30 -14.96 -17.26
N ARG A 358 3.51 -13.99 -17.73
CA ARG A 358 3.14 -13.87 -19.17
C ARG A 358 4.32 -13.57 -20.09
N LEU A 359 5.35 -12.90 -19.58
CA LEU A 359 6.58 -12.61 -20.31
C LEU A 359 7.55 -13.81 -20.37
N GLY A 360 7.37 -14.82 -19.50
CA GLY A 360 8.27 -15.98 -19.38
C GLY A 360 9.45 -15.76 -18.43
N VAL A 361 9.26 -14.92 -17.41
CA VAL A 361 10.26 -14.57 -16.37
C VAL A 361 9.93 -15.25 -15.05
N GLU A 362 8.64 -15.36 -14.72
CA GLU A 362 8.12 -16.19 -13.64
C GLU A 362 7.54 -17.49 -14.20
N PRO A 363 7.47 -18.57 -13.43
CA PRO A 363 6.72 -19.77 -13.80
C PRO A 363 5.21 -19.46 -13.93
N ALA A 364 4.52 -20.25 -14.75
CA ALA A 364 3.12 -19.98 -15.12
C ALA A 364 2.12 -20.21 -13.97
N ASP A 365 2.51 -20.99 -12.97
CA ASP A 365 1.75 -21.22 -11.74
C ASP A 365 1.58 -19.94 -10.90
N ALA A 366 2.44 -18.93 -11.05
CA ALA A 366 2.29 -17.61 -10.44
C ALA A 366 0.96 -16.91 -10.81
N LEU A 367 0.38 -17.21 -11.98
CA LEU A 367 -0.96 -16.74 -12.39
C LEU A 367 -2.12 -17.44 -11.65
N THR A 368 -1.81 -18.57 -11.00
CA THR A 368 -2.72 -19.40 -10.19
C THR A 368 -2.29 -19.49 -8.73
N TYR A 369 -1.25 -18.75 -8.33
CA TYR A 369 -0.72 -18.71 -6.96
C TYR A 369 -1.86 -18.37 -5.99
N THR A 370 -2.06 -19.25 -5.02
CA THR A 370 -3.06 -19.09 -3.95
C THR A 370 -2.41 -19.50 -2.63
N ARG A 371 -2.53 -18.62 -1.64
CA ARG A 371 -2.15 -18.84 -0.25
C ARG A 371 -3.31 -18.28 0.59
N GLU A 372 -3.56 -18.87 1.75
CA GLU A 372 -4.58 -18.35 2.67
C GLU A 372 -4.20 -16.91 3.07
N VAL A 373 -5.06 -15.95 2.73
CA VAL A 373 -4.84 -14.53 3.04
C VAL A 373 -5.62 -14.20 4.30
N PRO A 374 -4.96 -13.83 5.42
CA PRO A 374 -5.65 -13.42 6.63
C PRO A 374 -6.63 -12.28 6.35
N ALA A 375 -7.83 -12.31 6.96
CA ALA A 375 -8.86 -11.31 6.70
C ALA A 375 -8.41 -9.86 7.03
N GLU A 376 -7.52 -9.72 8.03
CA GLU A 376 -6.76 -8.50 8.35
C GLU A 376 -5.88 -7.99 7.18
N THR A 377 -5.20 -8.90 6.48
CA THR A 377 -4.35 -8.58 5.32
C THR A 377 -5.20 -8.23 4.10
N LEU A 378 -6.33 -8.92 3.92
CA LEU A 378 -7.33 -8.53 2.93
C LEU A 378 -7.86 -7.12 3.20
N ALA A 379 -8.33 -6.83 4.42
CA ALA A 379 -8.85 -5.50 4.81
C ALA A 379 -7.87 -4.36 4.47
N VAL A 380 -6.59 -4.50 4.83
CA VAL A 380 -5.56 -3.48 4.52
C VAL A 380 -5.34 -3.32 3.00
N LEU A 381 -5.46 -4.39 2.21
CA LEU A 381 -5.32 -4.36 0.76
C LEU A 381 -6.50 -3.71 0.04
N TRP A 382 -7.72 -3.75 0.58
CA TRP A 382 -8.90 -3.20 -0.10
C TRP A 382 -8.96 -1.67 -0.12
N GLU A 383 -8.30 -1.05 0.85
CA GLU A 383 -8.40 0.39 1.08
C GLU A 383 -7.27 1.15 0.38
N GLU A 384 -6.02 0.72 0.55
CA GLU A 384 -4.86 1.51 0.16
C GLU A 384 -4.14 0.97 -1.09
N THR A 385 -4.27 1.71 -2.20
CA THR A 385 -3.26 1.64 -3.27
C THR A 385 -2.00 2.45 -2.91
N GLN A 386 -2.00 3.27 -1.85
CA GLN A 386 -0.84 4.08 -1.44
C GLN A 386 -0.15 3.56 -0.18
N SER A 387 0.72 2.57 -0.41
CA SER A 387 1.72 2.03 0.51
C SER A 387 1.25 1.06 1.60
N ALA A 388 2.03 -0.01 1.80
CA ALA A 388 1.89 -0.91 2.93
C ALA A 388 2.03 -0.14 4.27
N ARG A 389 1.00 -0.26 5.12
CA ARG A 389 0.89 0.45 6.41
C ARG A 389 2.01 0.02 7.39
N PRO A 390 2.37 0.84 8.40
CA PRO A 390 3.53 0.59 9.27
C PRO A 390 3.58 -0.73 10.07
N GLY A 391 2.51 -1.53 10.10
CA GLY A 391 2.48 -2.86 10.71
C GLY A 391 2.62 -4.04 9.72
N LEU A 392 2.00 -3.94 8.54
CA LEU A 392 1.97 -5.02 7.54
C LEU A 392 3.18 -4.91 6.61
N ARG A 393 3.98 -5.98 6.48
CA ARG A 393 5.17 -5.93 5.62
C ARG A 393 4.78 -6.04 4.16
N LEU A 394 5.46 -5.26 3.30
CA LEU A 394 5.22 -5.23 1.86
C LEU A 394 5.16 -6.63 1.19
N PRO A 395 6.03 -7.61 1.50
CA PRO A 395 5.94 -8.93 0.89
C PRO A 395 4.64 -9.68 1.25
N GLN A 396 4.17 -9.56 2.50
CA GLN A 396 2.93 -10.20 2.98
C GLN A 396 1.70 -9.58 2.30
N ALA A 397 1.71 -8.25 2.14
CA ALA A 397 0.70 -7.55 1.36
C ALA A 397 0.73 -7.99 -0.12
N THR A 398 1.91 -8.13 -0.74
CA THR A 398 2.03 -8.60 -2.13
C THR A 398 1.55 -10.05 -2.31
N GLU A 399 1.79 -10.95 -1.36
CA GLU A 399 1.21 -12.31 -1.39
C GLU A 399 -0.32 -12.28 -1.42
N GLY A 400 -0.93 -11.48 -0.53
CA GLY A 400 -2.39 -11.30 -0.49
C GLY A 400 -2.95 -10.67 -1.77
N ALA A 401 -2.28 -9.64 -2.28
CA ALA A 401 -2.67 -8.97 -3.52
C ALA A 401 -2.55 -9.89 -4.74
N LEU A 402 -1.56 -10.78 -4.78
CA LEU A 402 -1.39 -11.75 -5.85
C LEU A 402 -2.48 -12.84 -5.80
N ALA A 403 -2.71 -13.46 -4.64
CA ALA A 403 -3.76 -14.46 -4.47
C ALA A 403 -5.16 -13.89 -4.83
N LEU A 404 -5.41 -12.64 -4.44
CA LEU A 404 -6.59 -11.87 -4.84
C LEU A 404 -6.69 -11.65 -6.36
N LEU A 405 -5.67 -11.05 -6.98
CA LEU A 405 -5.67 -10.76 -8.41
C LEU A 405 -5.81 -12.05 -9.24
N ASN A 406 -5.28 -13.17 -8.76
CA ASN A 406 -5.44 -14.49 -9.37
C ASN A 406 -6.87 -15.07 -9.28
N SER A 407 -7.72 -14.58 -8.37
CA SER A 407 -9.16 -14.89 -8.32
C SER A 407 -9.96 -13.98 -9.27
N LEU A 408 -9.73 -12.67 -9.20
CA LEU A 408 -10.43 -11.68 -10.03
C LEU A 408 -10.14 -11.86 -11.53
N LEU A 409 -8.86 -12.00 -11.88
CA LEU A 409 -8.38 -11.96 -13.27
C LEU A 409 -8.28 -13.35 -13.93
N ARG A 410 -8.85 -14.39 -13.33
CA ARG A 410 -8.77 -15.77 -13.86
C ARG A 410 -9.32 -15.89 -15.27
N ASP A 411 -10.44 -15.23 -15.53
CA ASP A 411 -11.23 -15.35 -16.77
C ASP A 411 -11.27 -14.01 -17.54
N GLN A 412 -10.36 -13.08 -17.20
CA GLN A 412 -10.35 -11.71 -17.72
C GLN A 412 -9.34 -11.53 -18.88
N PRO A 413 -9.61 -10.66 -19.86
CA PRO A 413 -8.68 -10.36 -20.94
C PRO A 413 -7.34 -9.82 -20.43
N VAL A 414 -6.23 -10.21 -21.08
CA VAL A 414 -4.86 -9.77 -20.75
C VAL A 414 -4.75 -8.24 -20.63
N ALA A 415 -5.44 -7.50 -21.51
CA ALA A 415 -5.49 -6.04 -21.51
C ALA A 415 -5.95 -5.41 -20.18
N VAL A 416 -6.82 -6.09 -19.42
CA VAL A 416 -7.30 -5.59 -18.13
C VAL A 416 -6.16 -5.41 -17.13
N GLU A 417 -5.07 -6.20 -17.21
CA GLU A 417 -3.90 -6.01 -16.33
C GLU A 417 -3.03 -4.84 -16.75
N ALA A 418 -2.97 -4.52 -18.05
CA ALA A 418 -2.38 -3.27 -18.51
C ALA A 418 -3.23 -2.06 -18.07
N ASP A 419 -4.56 -2.17 -18.11
CA ASP A 419 -5.48 -1.11 -17.67
C ASP A 419 -5.39 -0.88 -16.16
N LEU A 420 -5.35 -1.95 -15.36
CA LEU A 420 -5.07 -1.91 -13.92
C LEU A 420 -3.72 -1.21 -13.65
N LEU A 421 -2.63 -1.66 -14.30
CA LEU A 421 -1.29 -1.10 -14.08
C LEU A 421 -1.19 0.38 -14.51
N ARG A 422 -1.92 0.80 -15.56
CA ARG A 422 -2.05 2.21 -15.95
C ARG A 422 -2.89 3.01 -14.94
N GLY A 423 -3.98 2.44 -14.42
CA GLY A 423 -4.82 3.07 -13.40
C GLY A 423 -4.07 3.41 -12.11
N LEU A 424 -3.15 2.55 -11.65
CA LEU A 424 -2.29 2.84 -10.49
C LEU A 424 -1.35 4.04 -10.72
N ARG A 425 -0.88 4.25 -11.96
CA ARG A 425 0.07 5.32 -12.31
C ARG A 425 -0.60 6.68 -12.45
N ASN A 426 -1.79 6.73 -13.04
CA ASN A 426 -2.43 7.98 -13.48
C ASN A 426 -2.96 8.88 -12.35
N GLY A 427 -2.83 8.45 -11.09
CA GLY A 427 -3.19 9.23 -9.92
C GLY A 427 -4.66 9.10 -9.53
N LEU A 428 -4.90 8.79 -8.26
CA LEU A 428 -6.22 8.73 -7.64
C LEU A 428 -6.82 10.15 -7.55
N ASN A 429 -7.51 10.60 -8.59
CA ASN A 429 -8.25 11.86 -8.56
C ASN A 429 -9.58 11.76 -7.77
N TYR A 430 -9.99 10.54 -7.40
CA TYR A 430 -11.00 10.28 -6.38
C TYR A 430 -10.32 9.85 -5.07
N PRO A 431 -10.79 10.30 -3.90
CA PRO A 431 -10.32 9.81 -2.59
C PRO A 431 -10.91 8.42 -2.24
N ASP A 432 -11.02 7.54 -3.24
CA ASP A 432 -11.73 6.26 -3.17
C ASP A 432 -10.80 5.10 -2.77
N PRO A 433 -11.33 4.05 -2.09
CA PRO A 433 -10.61 2.80 -1.85
C PRO A 433 -10.12 2.12 -3.14
N ALA A 434 -9.14 1.23 -3.01
CA ALA A 434 -8.60 0.43 -4.13
C ALA A 434 -9.69 -0.32 -4.94
N VAL A 435 -10.82 -0.66 -4.29
CA VAL A 435 -11.98 -1.30 -4.93
C VAL A 435 -12.56 -0.49 -6.11
N GLY A 436 -12.58 0.85 -6.05
CA GLY A 436 -13.12 1.67 -7.14
C GLY A 436 -12.32 1.50 -8.45
N TRP A 437 -10.99 1.56 -8.35
CA TRP A 437 -10.06 1.31 -9.45
C TRP A 437 -10.16 -0.13 -9.99
N LEU A 438 -10.27 -1.14 -9.10
CA LEU A 438 -10.45 -2.54 -9.50
C LEU A 438 -11.73 -2.72 -10.33
N ILE A 439 -12.88 -2.28 -9.83
CA ILE A 439 -14.19 -2.45 -10.49
C ILE A 439 -14.24 -1.70 -11.83
N GLN A 440 -13.69 -0.48 -11.89
CA GLN A 440 -13.64 0.29 -13.14
C GLN A 440 -12.80 -0.40 -14.22
N ALA A 441 -11.66 -1.01 -13.86
CA ALA A 441 -10.81 -1.72 -14.81
C ALA A 441 -11.34 -3.10 -15.22
N LEU A 442 -12.06 -3.80 -14.34
CA LEU A 442 -12.61 -5.14 -14.61
C LEU A 442 -13.88 -5.11 -15.49
N ARG A 443 -14.66 -4.02 -15.45
CA ARG A 443 -15.93 -3.90 -16.21
C ARG A 443 -15.78 -3.96 -17.73
N PRO A 444 -14.78 -3.32 -18.39
CA PRO A 444 -14.51 -3.51 -19.82
C PRO A 444 -14.23 -4.96 -20.23
N GLY A 445 -13.73 -5.79 -19.29
CA GLY A 445 -13.56 -7.23 -19.47
C GLY A 445 -14.82 -8.06 -19.23
N GLY A 446 -15.97 -7.42 -19.04
CA GLY A 446 -17.28 -8.06 -18.88
C GLY A 446 -17.66 -8.48 -17.46
N MET A 447 -16.87 -8.13 -16.45
CA MET A 447 -17.20 -8.42 -15.04
C MET A 447 -18.33 -7.50 -14.54
N SER A 448 -19.41 -8.07 -14.01
CA SER A 448 -20.43 -7.29 -13.28
C SER A 448 -19.99 -7.01 -11.84
N ALA A 449 -20.66 -6.06 -11.17
CA ALA A 449 -20.42 -5.81 -9.75
C ALA A 449 -20.68 -7.07 -8.89
N ASN A 450 -21.69 -7.88 -9.21
CA ASN A 450 -21.95 -9.14 -8.49
C ASN A 450 -20.82 -10.16 -8.72
N ASP A 451 -20.35 -10.35 -9.96
CA ASP A 451 -19.21 -11.24 -10.24
C ASP A 451 -17.95 -10.82 -9.46
N PHE A 452 -17.75 -9.51 -9.25
CA PHE A 452 -16.67 -8.98 -8.42
C PHE A 452 -16.88 -9.32 -6.94
N TYR A 453 -18.06 -9.06 -6.37
CA TYR A 453 -18.34 -9.32 -4.95
C TYR A 453 -18.45 -10.82 -4.62
N ASP A 454 -18.89 -11.68 -5.55
CA ASP A 454 -18.85 -13.13 -5.41
C ASP A 454 -17.41 -13.67 -5.42
N ARG A 455 -16.55 -13.15 -6.32
CA ARG A 455 -15.11 -13.49 -6.35
C ARG A 455 -14.35 -12.95 -5.15
N LEU A 456 -14.77 -11.80 -4.61
CA LEU A 456 -14.31 -11.27 -3.33
C LEU A 456 -14.69 -12.22 -2.20
N GLN A 457 -15.96 -12.63 -2.08
CA GLN A 457 -16.42 -13.54 -1.03
C GLN A 457 -15.77 -14.94 -1.13
N ALA A 458 -15.40 -15.39 -2.33
CA ALA A 458 -14.64 -16.62 -2.53
C ALA A 458 -13.16 -16.54 -2.07
N VAL A 459 -12.62 -15.33 -1.84
CA VAL A 459 -11.26 -15.09 -1.30
C VAL A 459 -11.32 -14.67 0.17
N ALA A 460 -12.37 -13.94 0.58
CA ALA A 460 -12.62 -13.53 1.95
C ALA A 460 -13.15 -14.70 2.78
N GLY A 461 -12.28 -15.28 3.61
CA GLY A 461 -12.70 -16.26 4.62
C GLY A 461 -13.72 -15.68 5.62
N ARG A 462 -14.38 -16.59 6.36
CA ARG A 462 -15.14 -16.24 7.57
C ARG A 462 -14.30 -15.44 8.56
N ALA A 463 -14.95 -14.76 9.51
CA ALA A 463 -14.26 -14.09 10.60
C ALA A 463 -13.31 -15.07 11.33
N ALA A 464 -12.00 -14.92 11.09
CA ALA A 464 -10.99 -15.89 11.56
C ALA A 464 -10.75 -15.82 13.08
N SER A 465 -11.17 -14.73 13.72
CA SER A 465 -11.20 -14.57 15.18
C SER A 465 -12.62 -14.78 15.71
N PRO A 466 -12.79 -15.42 16.88
CA PRO A 466 -14.11 -15.59 17.49
C PRO A 466 -14.75 -14.24 17.80
N LEU A 467 -15.98 -14.04 17.32
CA LEU A 467 -16.74 -12.82 17.56
C LEU A 467 -17.28 -12.80 19.00
N PRO A 468 -17.36 -11.62 19.65
CA PRO A 468 -18.06 -11.50 20.92
C PRO A 468 -19.55 -11.84 20.71
N PRO A 469 -20.18 -12.63 21.61
CA PRO A 469 -21.61 -12.95 21.49
C PRO A 469 -22.45 -11.67 21.39
N PRO A 470 -23.48 -11.60 20.52
CA PRO A 470 -24.29 -10.38 20.37
C PRO A 470 -24.84 -9.88 21.71
N ALA A 471 -25.18 -10.82 22.61
CA ALA A 471 -25.66 -10.54 23.96
C ALA A 471 -24.71 -9.67 24.82
N GLU A 472 -23.39 -9.77 24.62
CA GLU A 472 -22.34 -9.09 25.40
C GLU A 472 -21.97 -7.71 24.85
N ILE A 473 -22.49 -7.33 23.67
CA ILE A 473 -22.22 -6.05 23.03
C ILE A 473 -23.22 -4.99 23.51
N ASP A 474 -22.71 -3.85 23.98
CA ASP A 474 -23.51 -2.70 24.42
C ASP A 474 -23.89 -1.81 23.22
N PHE A 475 -22.87 -1.45 22.42
CA PHE A 475 -22.96 -0.58 21.26
C PHE A 475 -21.78 -0.81 20.32
N ALA A 476 -21.90 -0.31 19.09
CA ALA A 476 -20.82 -0.22 18.11
C ALA A 476 -20.56 1.25 17.71
N LEU A 477 -19.32 1.54 17.31
CA LEU A 477 -18.84 2.83 16.79
C LEU A 477 -18.30 2.66 15.37
N SER A 478 -18.51 3.66 14.53
CA SER A 478 -17.98 3.74 13.17
C SER A 478 -16.82 4.73 13.13
N CYS A 479 -15.61 4.29 12.80
CA CYS A 479 -14.39 5.09 12.89
C CYS A 479 -13.45 4.94 11.68
N ASP A 480 -12.52 5.89 11.50
CA ASP A 480 -11.40 5.79 10.55
C ASP A 480 -10.49 4.58 10.85
N SER A 481 -10.52 4.11 12.09
CA SER A 481 -9.86 2.89 12.57
C SER A 481 -10.77 1.66 12.52
N GLY A 482 -11.77 1.61 11.63
CA GLY A 482 -12.73 0.51 11.56
C GLY A 482 -13.83 0.53 12.62
N PRO A 483 -14.72 -0.47 12.56
CA PRO A 483 -15.80 -0.62 13.52
C PRO A 483 -15.27 -1.12 14.88
N LEU A 484 -15.62 -0.40 15.94
CA LEU A 484 -15.30 -0.78 17.32
C LEU A 484 -16.58 -1.22 18.04
N VAL A 485 -16.51 -2.23 18.90
CA VAL A 485 -17.61 -2.66 19.77
C VAL A 485 -17.27 -2.48 21.24
N SER A 486 -18.22 -2.04 22.05
CA SER A 486 -18.15 -2.14 23.50
C SER A 486 -18.61 -3.52 23.93
N VAL A 487 -17.73 -4.27 24.58
CA VAL A 487 -18.00 -5.57 25.20
C VAL A 487 -17.72 -5.44 26.69
N ALA A 488 -18.76 -5.53 27.52
CA ALA A 488 -18.68 -5.28 28.96
C ALA A 488 -17.96 -3.95 29.31
N GLY A 489 -18.29 -2.87 28.59
CA GLY A 489 -17.67 -1.55 28.77
C GLY A 489 -16.22 -1.40 28.28
N GLN A 490 -15.64 -2.42 27.63
CA GLN A 490 -14.33 -2.32 26.97
C GLN A 490 -14.48 -2.24 25.46
N LEU A 491 -13.89 -1.20 24.85
CA LEU A 491 -13.82 -1.09 23.40
C LEU A 491 -12.80 -2.06 22.81
N ARG A 492 -13.19 -2.74 21.74
CA ARG A 492 -12.37 -3.68 20.96
C ARG A 492 -12.69 -3.51 19.46
N PRO A 493 -11.72 -3.69 18.54
CA PRO A 493 -12.04 -3.85 17.12
C PRO A 493 -12.99 -5.03 16.91
N LEU A 494 -13.88 -4.92 15.92
CA LEU A 494 -14.84 -5.96 15.58
C LEU A 494 -14.31 -6.82 14.40
N PRO A 495 -13.91 -8.09 14.62
CA PRO A 495 -13.45 -8.94 13.52
C PRO A 495 -14.54 -9.15 12.45
N PRO A 496 -14.19 -9.37 11.17
CA PRO A 496 -12.84 -9.45 10.62
C PRO A 496 -12.12 -8.10 10.43
N PHE A 497 -12.75 -6.98 10.82
CA PHE A 497 -12.22 -5.65 10.63
C PHE A 497 -11.18 -5.30 11.72
N ASP A 498 -9.92 -5.16 11.32
CA ASP A 498 -8.86 -4.65 12.19
C ASP A 498 -9.07 -3.15 12.52
N ALA A 499 -8.32 -2.63 13.50
CA ALA A 499 -8.22 -1.23 13.90
C ALA A 499 -7.70 -0.26 12.79
N THR A 500 -7.78 -0.70 11.54
CA THR A 500 -7.32 -0.03 10.33
C THR A 500 -8.40 0.12 9.27
N ALA A 501 -9.58 -0.49 9.43
CA ALA A 501 -10.60 -0.56 8.38
C ALA A 501 -11.25 0.80 8.07
N SER A 502 -10.60 1.59 7.25
CA SER A 502 -10.89 3.00 7.03
C SER A 502 -12.15 3.19 6.19
N PHE A 503 -12.95 4.20 6.55
CA PHE A 503 -14.16 4.63 5.84
C PHE A 503 -15.44 3.79 6.02
N VAL A 504 -15.63 3.14 7.18
CA VAL A 504 -16.99 2.75 7.59
C VAL A 504 -17.78 4.02 7.96
N TRP A 505 -18.77 4.37 7.13
CA TRP A 505 -19.56 5.60 7.25
C TRP A 505 -21.00 5.41 7.75
N GLY A 506 -21.49 4.18 7.78
CA GLY A 506 -22.82 3.84 8.26
C GLY A 506 -22.80 2.51 9.00
N LEU A 507 -23.66 2.41 10.01
CA LEU A 507 -23.67 1.37 11.04
C LEU A 507 -25.09 1.31 11.62
N ASP A 508 -25.81 0.19 11.46
CA ASP A 508 -27.16 -0.02 12.01
C ASP A 508 -27.38 -1.49 12.42
N TRP A 509 -28.12 -1.70 13.50
CA TRP A 509 -28.41 -3.03 14.06
C TRP A 509 -29.73 -3.58 13.54
N SER A 510 -29.79 -4.90 13.28
CA SER A 510 -31.06 -5.59 13.17
C SER A 510 -31.88 -5.44 14.45
N PRO A 511 -33.23 -5.42 14.41
CA PRO A 511 -34.06 -5.20 15.60
C PRO A 511 -33.85 -6.25 16.71
N ASP A 512 -33.53 -7.51 16.38
CA ASP A 512 -33.11 -8.56 17.32
C ASP A 512 -31.71 -8.34 17.94
N GLY A 513 -30.93 -7.41 17.42
CA GLY A 513 -29.56 -7.11 17.86
C GLY A 513 -28.54 -8.21 17.53
N ARG A 514 -28.83 -9.13 16.59
CA ARG A 514 -27.91 -10.20 16.16
C ARG A 514 -26.95 -9.76 15.05
N ARG A 515 -27.39 -8.86 14.17
CA ARG A 515 -26.73 -8.57 12.89
C ARG A 515 -26.40 -7.09 12.80
N LEU A 516 -25.28 -6.81 12.14
CA LEU A 516 -24.76 -5.46 11.97
C LEU A 516 -24.68 -5.15 10.47
N ALA A 517 -25.47 -4.18 10.01
CA ALA A 517 -25.31 -3.59 8.69
C ALA A 517 -24.28 -2.46 8.80
N LEU A 518 -23.23 -2.52 7.99
CA LEU A 518 -22.20 -1.48 7.89
C LEU A 518 -21.86 -1.20 6.43
N ASN A 519 -21.44 0.02 6.12
CA ASN A 519 -21.00 0.37 4.76
C ASN A 519 -19.50 0.06 4.60
N THR A 520 -19.14 -0.81 3.66
CA THR A 520 -17.74 -1.04 3.23
C THR A 520 -17.67 -0.95 1.70
N PHE A 521 -16.61 -0.36 1.15
CA PHE A 521 -16.36 -0.33 -0.31
C PHE A 521 -17.52 0.24 -1.18
N LEU A 522 -18.28 1.21 -0.66
CA LEU A 522 -19.50 1.75 -1.30
C LEU A 522 -20.58 0.68 -1.55
N GLN A 523 -20.61 -0.33 -0.68
CA GLN A 523 -21.63 -1.37 -0.57
C GLN A 523 -22.12 -1.46 0.88
N THR A 524 -23.36 -1.87 1.06
CA THR A 524 -23.82 -2.35 2.36
C THR A 524 -23.32 -3.76 2.58
N THR A 525 -22.76 -4.00 3.75
CA THR A 525 -22.22 -5.27 4.23
C THR A 525 -22.95 -5.67 5.49
N VAL A 526 -23.43 -6.91 5.58
CA VAL A 526 -24.08 -7.45 6.78
C VAL A 526 -23.14 -8.48 7.41
N LEU A 527 -22.81 -8.27 8.69
CA LEU A 527 -22.12 -9.25 9.52
C LEU A 527 -23.14 -9.92 10.45
N ASP A 528 -23.26 -11.24 10.37
CA ASP A 528 -24.03 -12.03 11.33
C ASP A 528 -23.13 -12.43 12.50
N LEU A 529 -23.30 -11.77 13.65
CA LEU A 529 -22.43 -11.95 14.81
C LEU A 529 -22.64 -13.31 15.50
N GLN A 530 -23.66 -14.08 15.13
CA GLN A 530 -23.90 -15.43 15.65
C GLN A 530 -23.19 -16.51 14.82
N THR A 531 -23.07 -16.34 13.50
CA THR A 531 -22.42 -17.34 12.62
C THR A 531 -21.01 -16.96 12.17
N GLY A 532 -20.65 -15.68 12.22
CA GLY A 532 -19.41 -15.15 11.66
C GLY A 532 -19.40 -15.07 10.14
N ASP A 533 -20.57 -15.21 9.51
CA ASP A 533 -20.76 -15.01 8.07
C ASP A 533 -20.89 -13.51 7.75
N LEU A 534 -20.32 -13.12 6.61
CA LEU A 534 -20.26 -11.76 6.12
C LEU A 534 -20.77 -11.73 4.67
N TYR A 535 -21.72 -10.82 4.40
CA TYR A 535 -22.46 -10.73 3.15
C TYR A 535 -22.39 -9.32 2.60
N TRP A 536 -22.01 -9.14 1.34
CA TRP A 536 -22.28 -7.91 0.59
C TRP A 536 -23.65 -8.03 -0.09
N LEU A 537 -24.41 -6.94 -0.16
CA LEU A 537 -25.71 -6.96 -0.83
C LEU A 537 -25.54 -6.93 -2.36
N PRO A 538 -26.44 -7.59 -3.13
CA PRO A 538 -26.29 -7.63 -4.58
C PRO A 538 -26.63 -6.28 -5.22
N VAL A 539 -25.89 -5.96 -6.28
CA VAL A 539 -26.18 -4.85 -7.21
C VAL A 539 -27.05 -5.41 -8.33
N THR A 540 -28.37 -5.19 -8.25
CA THR A 540 -29.36 -5.81 -9.14
C THR A 540 -29.86 -4.91 -10.27
N ALA A 541 -29.62 -3.60 -10.20
CA ALA A 541 -29.85 -2.68 -11.33
C ALA A 541 -28.68 -2.77 -12.33
N PRO A 542 -28.91 -3.03 -13.64
CA PRO A 542 -27.84 -3.11 -14.64
C PRO A 542 -26.98 -1.85 -14.76
N GLU A 543 -27.57 -0.69 -14.46
CA GLU A 543 -26.93 0.62 -14.46
C GLU A 543 -26.15 0.96 -13.17
N ALA A 544 -26.31 0.17 -12.10
CA ALA A 544 -25.73 0.47 -10.79
C ALA A 544 -24.38 -0.23 -10.55
N GLU A 545 -23.65 0.33 -9.59
CA GLU A 545 -22.28 -0.06 -9.22
C GLU A 545 -22.10 -0.11 -7.71
N TYR A 546 -22.87 0.72 -7.00
CA TYR A 546 -22.85 0.93 -5.57
C TYR A 546 -24.20 0.54 -4.97
N ALA A 547 -24.20 -0.08 -3.79
CA ALA A 547 -25.43 -0.47 -3.09
C ALA A 547 -25.42 -0.05 -1.61
N PHE A 548 -25.47 1.26 -1.39
CA PHE A 548 -25.52 1.89 -0.08
C PHE A 548 -26.31 3.21 -0.18
N PRO A 549 -26.68 3.83 0.95
CA PRO A 549 -26.74 3.28 2.30
C PRO A 549 -27.94 2.35 2.48
N ALA A 550 -28.11 1.81 3.70
CA ALA A 550 -29.20 0.92 4.06
C ALA A 550 -29.75 1.17 5.47
N LEU A 551 -30.92 0.58 5.75
CA LEU A 551 -31.66 0.68 7.00
C LEU A 551 -32.54 -0.58 7.22
N TRP A 552 -32.60 -1.10 8.45
CA TRP A 552 -33.35 -2.33 8.76
C TRP A 552 -34.88 -2.15 8.77
N MET A 553 -35.59 -3.12 8.19
CA MET A 553 -37.06 -3.19 8.10
C MET A 553 -37.67 -4.43 8.79
N SER A 554 -36.86 -5.44 9.13
CA SER A 554 -37.16 -6.48 10.12
C SER A 554 -35.84 -7.07 10.62
N ASP A 555 -35.87 -8.22 11.30
CA ASP A 555 -34.66 -8.99 11.67
C ASP A 555 -33.92 -9.62 10.45
N THR A 556 -34.57 -9.63 9.29
CA THR A 556 -34.05 -10.16 8.02
C THR A 556 -34.16 -9.17 6.85
N LEU A 557 -35.21 -8.34 6.82
CA LEU A 557 -35.49 -7.45 5.71
C LEU A 557 -34.68 -6.15 5.85
N LEU A 558 -33.87 -5.85 4.84
CA LEU A 558 -33.12 -4.60 4.72
C LEU A 558 -33.65 -3.77 3.54
N ALA A 559 -33.80 -2.47 3.75
CA ALA A 559 -34.00 -1.50 2.68
C ALA A 559 -32.66 -0.85 2.36
N TYR A 560 -32.23 -0.83 1.09
CA TYR A 560 -30.93 -0.33 0.65
C TYR A 560 -31.02 0.33 -0.72
N SER A 561 -30.22 1.35 -0.99
CA SER A 561 -30.24 2.06 -2.28
C SER A 561 -29.15 1.60 -3.21
N GLN A 562 -29.46 1.47 -4.50
CA GLN A 562 -28.50 1.19 -5.57
C GLN A 562 -28.36 2.39 -6.51
N PHE A 563 -27.15 2.70 -6.97
CA PHE A 563 -26.90 3.77 -7.93
C PHE A 563 -25.62 3.60 -8.77
N SER A 564 -25.53 4.40 -9.85
CA SER A 564 -24.47 4.40 -10.86
C SER A 564 -23.32 5.38 -10.55
N SER A 565 -22.10 5.14 -11.06
CA SER A 565 -21.01 6.14 -10.99
C SER A 565 -21.30 7.40 -11.80
N ALA A 566 -22.21 7.33 -12.79
CA ALA A 566 -22.68 8.51 -13.54
C ALA A 566 -23.26 9.63 -12.65
N LEU A 567 -23.67 9.31 -11.41
CA LEU A 567 -24.09 10.27 -10.39
C LEU A 567 -22.95 11.20 -9.93
N LEU A 568 -21.70 10.75 -10.08
CA LEU A 568 -20.47 11.47 -9.70
C LEU A 568 -19.87 12.27 -10.87
N GLU A 569 -20.10 11.83 -12.11
CA GLU A 569 -19.49 12.41 -13.32
C GLU A 569 -20.34 13.51 -13.99
N GLY A 570 -21.61 13.64 -13.59
CA GLY A 570 -22.59 14.52 -14.24
C GLY A 570 -23.39 15.41 -13.28
N PRO A 571 -24.39 16.16 -13.80
CA PRO A 571 -25.39 16.79 -12.95
C PRO A 571 -26.18 15.71 -12.21
N PHE A 572 -26.40 15.90 -10.90
CA PHE A 572 -27.10 14.95 -10.05
C PHE A 572 -28.54 14.71 -10.53
N ASP A 573 -28.83 13.45 -10.88
CA ASP A 573 -30.15 13.00 -11.31
C ASP A 573 -30.69 11.93 -10.33
N PRO A 574 -31.80 12.22 -9.60
CA PRO A 574 -32.50 11.23 -8.78
C PRO A 574 -32.90 9.95 -9.52
N ALA A 575 -33.04 9.98 -10.86
CA ALA A 575 -33.34 8.79 -11.65
C ALA A 575 -32.21 7.75 -11.63
N LEU A 576 -30.96 8.14 -11.34
CA LEU A 576 -29.83 7.22 -11.21
C LEU A 576 -29.79 6.48 -9.86
N ILE A 577 -30.76 6.73 -8.96
CA ILE A 577 -30.87 6.13 -7.64
C ILE A 577 -32.19 5.36 -7.53
N ARG A 578 -32.16 4.11 -7.05
CA ARG A 578 -33.36 3.32 -6.74
C ARG A 578 -33.24 2.61 -5.40
N LEU A 579 -34.33 2.61 -4.64
CA LEU A 579 -34.49 1.82 -3.42
C LEU A 579 -34.74 0.35 -3.77
N TYR A 580 -34.09 -0.56 -3.06
CA TYR A 580 -34.30 -2.00 -3.12
C TYR A 580 -34.59 -2.55 -1.72
N TYR A 581 -35.27 -3.68 -1.67
CA TYR A 581 -35.51 -4.45 -0.45
C TYR A 581 -34.90 -5.85 -0.61
N VAL A 582 -34.17 -6.33 0.38
CA VAL A 582 -33.60 -7.69 0.37
C VAL A 582 -33.86 -8.36 1.70
N ASP A 583 -34.34 -9.61 1.67
CA ASP A 583 -34.29 -10.46 2.85
C ASP A 583 -32.91 -11.12 2.90
N ILE A 584 -32.16 -10.88 3.96
CA ILE A 584 -30.77 -11.32 4.06
C ILE A 584 -30.61 -12.82 4.39
N ASP A 585 -31.70 -13.54 4.71
CA ASP A 585 -31.73 -15.00 4.75
C ASP A 585 -31.92 -15.60 3.32
N GLU A 586 -32.39 -14.80 2.35
CA GLU A 586 -32.41 -15.11 0.90
C GLU A 586 -31.70 -14.00 0.06
N PRO A 587 -30.42 -13.67 0.33
CA PRO A 587 -29.81 -12.40 -0.11
C PRO A 587 -29.70 -12.23 -1.62
N ALA A 588 -29.78 -13.31 -2.39
CA ALA A 588 -29.82 -13.29 -3.87
C ALA A 588 -31.15 -12.74 -4.46
N ARG A 589 -32.14 -12.39 -3.64
CA ARG A 589 -33.50 -12.00 -4.08
C ARG A 589 -33.88 -10.57 -3.67
N ALA A 590 -33.08 -9.59 -4.07
CA ALA A 590 -33.47 -8.19 -3.92
C ALA A 590 -34.65 -7.81 -4.84
N GLN A 591 -35.61 -7.07 -4.29
CA GLN A 591 -36.83 -6.62 -4.94
C GLN A 591 -36.78 -5.10 -5.19
N PRO A 592 -37.15 -4.60 -6.37
CA PRO A 592 -37.11 -3.17 -6.67
C PRO A 592 -38.25 -2.41 -5.97
N GLY A 593 -37.87 -1.35 -5.26
CA GLY A 593 -38.74 -0.31 -4.73
C GLY A 593 -38.67 0.99 -5.55
N PRO A 594 -39.06 2.13 -4.96
CA PRO A 594 -39.15 3.41 -5.66
C PRO A 594 -37.80 4.02 -6.08
N GLN A 595 -37.85 4.76 -7.18
CA GLN A 595 -36.74 5.53 -7.75
C GLN A 595 -36.63 6.92 -7.08
N GLY A 596 -35.44 7.52 -7.02
CA GLY A 596 -35.20 8.82 -6.38
C GLY A 596 -35.22 8.81 -4.83
N VAL A 597 -35.07 7.63 -4.21
CA VAL A 597 -35.15 7.44 -2.75
C VAL A 597 -33.84 6.84 -2.21
N LEU A 598 -33.29 7.48 -1.17
CA LEU A 598 -32.14 6.98 -0.42
C LEU A 598 -32.57 6.33 0.91
N ALA A 599 -32.16 5.07 1.14
CA ALA A 599 -32.31 4.36 2.41
C ALA A 599 -31.35 4.86 3.51
N TYR A 600 -31.05 6.16 3.54
CA TYR A 600 -30.08 6.73 4.46
C TYR A 600 -30.75 7.08 5.79
N SER A 601 -30.10 6.77 6.91
CA SER A 601 -30.28 7.58 8.13
C SER A 601 -30.09 9.08 7.79
N LEU A 602 -30.62 9.98 8.61
CA LEU A 602 -30.93 11.36 8.22
C LEU A 602 -32.14 11.40 7.27
N LEU A 603 -32.00 10.99 6.00
CA LEU A 603 -33.03 11.18 4.96
C LEU A 603 -34.29 10.32 5.13
N ALA A 604 -34.15 9.15 5.77
CA ALA A 604 -35.20 8.17 6.00
C ALA A 604 -35.28 7.76 7.48
N ARG A 605 -36.51 7.42 7.90
CA ARG A 605 -36.81 6.81 9.21
C ARG A 605 -37.85 5.71 9.01
N ALA A 606 -37.53 4.49 9.41
CA ALA A 606 -38.54 3.46 9.60
C ALA A 606 -39.42 3.78 10.83
N ALA A 607 -40.67 3.34 10.78
CA ALA A 607 -41.54 3.28 11.95
C ALA A 607 -40.96 2.34 13.01
N PRO A 608 -41.27 2.50 14.32
CA PRO A 608 -40.85 1.56 15.35
C PRO A 608 -41.29 0.10 15.12
N ASP A 609 -42.48 -0.12 14.53
CA ASP A 609 -42.96 -1.43 14.07
C ASP A 609 -42.38 -1.89 12.72
N ARG A 610 -41.52 -1.04 12.12
CA ARG A 610 -40.85 -1.19 10.82
C ARG A 610 -41.79 -1.43 9.62
N SER A 611 -43.10 -1.22 9.76
CA SER A 611 -44.09 -1.42 8.68
C SER A 611 -43.97 -0.42 7.52
N ALA A 612 -43.31 0.72 7.73
CA ALA A 612 -43.14 1.76 6.74
C ALA A 612 -41.89 2.64 6.97
N LEU A 613 -41.44 3.28 5.88
CA LEU A 613 -40.40 4.29 5.80
C LEU A 613 -41.02 5.67 5.55
N ALA A 614 -40.73 6.65 6.39
CA ALA A 614 -40.93 8.06 6.08
C ALA A 614 -39.62 8.62 5.51
N VAL A 615 -39.65 9.21 4.31
CA VAL A 615 -38.47 9.59 3.53
C VAL A 615 -38.56 11.00 2.97
N ALA A 616 -37.44 11.73 2.96
CA ALA A 616 -37.27 12.93 2.15
C ALA A 616 -36.89 12.52 0.71
N ALA A 617 -37.66 12.97 -0.27
CA ALA A 617 -37.40 12.71 -1.69
C ALA A 617 -36.37 13.69 -2.26
N LEU A 618 -35.55 13.19 -3.19
CA LEU A 618 -34.49 13.95 -3.85
C LEU A 618 -35.04 14.80 -5.00
N GLN A 619 -34.44 15.97 -5.24
CA GLN A 619 -34.84 16.90 -6.32
C GLN A 619 -33.73 17.02 -7.37
N SER A 620 -34.12 17.22 -8.62
CA SER A 620 -33.24 17.22 -9.81
C SER A 620 -32.50 18.55 -10.05
N ASP A 621 -32.59 19.51 -9.14
CA ASP A 621 -31.76 20.72 -9.14
C ASP A 621 -30.40 20.51 -8.45
N GLY A 622 -30.10 19.28 -8.04
CA GLY A 622 -28.76 18.85 -7.62
C GLY A 622 -28.35 19.21 -6.19
N GLY A 623 -29.30 19.67 -5.36
CA GLY A 623 -29.06 19.99 -3.96
C GLY A 623 -29.95 19.18 -3.02
N PHE A 624 -29.37 18.64 -1.94
CA PHE A 624 -30.17 18.34 -0.76
C PHE A 624 -30.75 19.65 -0.22
N ARG A 625 -32.07 19.79 -0.28
CA ARG A 625 -32.80 20.91 0.31
C ARG A 625 -33.23 20.51 1.73
N PRO A 626 -32.84 21.27 2.79
CA PRO A 626 -33.25 20.96 4.17
C PRO A 626 -34.78 20.91 4.39
N PHE A 627 -35.53 21.55 3.49
CA PHE A 627 -36.98 21.41 3.37
C PHE A 627 -37.32 20.98 1.94
N GLY A 628 -37.58 19.69 1.76
CA GLY A 628 -37.87 19.05 0.48
C GLY A 628 -39.30 18.50 0.40
N SER A 629 -39.51 17.46 -0.39
CA SER A 629 -40.78 16.74 -0.48
C SER A 629 -40.72 15.51 0.44
N LEU A 630 -41.63 15.41 1.41
CA LEU A 630 -41.70 14.29 2.36
C LEU A 630 -42.72 13.26 1.87
N ALA A 631 -42.36 11.98 1.89
CA ALA A 631 -43.21 10.87 1.46
C ALA A 631 -43.19 9.68 2.45
N LEU A 632 -44.17 8.79 2.31
CA LEU A 632 -44.35 7.56 3.09
C LEU A 632 -44.37 6.37 2.13
N ILE A 633 -43.55 5.37 2.40
CA ILE A 633 -43.45 4.11 1.63
C ILE A 633 -43.72 2.98 2.63
N ARG A 634 -44.74 2.14 2.43
CA ARG A 634 -44.90 0.93 3.29
C ARG A 634 -43.92 -0.14 2.81
N ALA A 635 -43.60 -1.11 3.67
CA ALA A 635 -42.66 -2.17 3.31
C ALA A 635 -43.09 -2.85 1.98
N LEU A 636 -42.15 -2.93 1.03
CA LEU A 636 -42.35 -3.44 -0.34
C LEU A 636 -43.25 -2.60 -1.28
N ASP A 637 -43.73 -1.42 -0.88
CA ASP A 637 -44.41 -0.49 -1.81
C ASP A 637 -43.42 0.01 -2.89
N GLN A 638 -43.87 0.04 -4.16
CA GLN A 638 -43.12 0.61 -5.28
C GLN A 638 -43.36 2.11 -5.51
N ALA A 639 -44.35 2.71 -4.83
CA ALA A 639 -44.79 4.09 -5.04
C ALA A 639 -44.88 4.87 -3.71
N PRO A 640 -44.12 5.95 -3.50
CA PRO A 640 -44.20 6.75 -2.29
C PRO A 640 -45.52 7.56 -2.24
N THR A 641 -46.22 7.50 -1.11
CA THR A 641 -47.40 8.34 -0.82
C THR A 641 -46.96 9.72 -0.31
N PRO A 642 -47.35 10.84 -0.95
CA PRO A 642 -46.97 12.17 -0.48
C PRO A 642 -47.46 12.50 0.94
N VAL A 643 -46.55 13.01 1.78
CA VAL A 643 -46.81 13.43 3.16
C VAL A 643 -46.98 14.95 3.26
N ALA A 644 -45.97 15.72 2.79
CA ALA A 644 -45.97 17.17 2.79
C ALA A 644 -44.88 17.76 1.85
N GLU A 645 -45.11 18.96 1.33
CA GLU A 645 -44.11 19.73 0.57
C GLU A 645 -43.41 20.79 1.43
N ARG A 646 -42.15 21.11 1.10
CA ARG A 646 -41.27 21.98 1.91
C ARG A 646 -41.16 21.50 3.36
N ALA A 647 -41.03 20.18 3.52
CA ALA A 647 -40.92 19.51 4.81
C ALA A 647 -39.49 19.00 5.08
N SER A 648 -39.11 19.00 6.34
CA SER A 648 -37.84 18.51 6.87
C SER A 648 -37.94 17.04 7.31
N LEU A 649 -36.88 16.53 7.93
CA LEU A 649 -36.74 15.12 8.29
C LEU A 649 -37.83 14.66 9.29
N PRO A 650 -38.47 13.50 9.05
CA PRO A 650 -39.57 13.02 9.88
C PRO A 650 -39.11 12.41 11.20
N ALA A 651 -40.02 12.34 12.17
CA ALA A 651 -39.89 11.54 13.38
C ALA A 651 -41.21 10.80 13.65
N TRP A 652 -41.13 9.47 13.81
CA TRP A 652 -42.27 8.62 14.10
C TRP A 652 -42.69 8.68 15.57
N SER A 653 -43.98 8.49 15.83
CA SER A 653 -44.49 8.18 17.16
C SER A 653 -44.05 6.79 17.61
N PRO A 654 -43.84 6.55 18.92
CA PRO A 654 -43.51 5.24 19.46
C PRO A 654 -44.54 4.14 19.17
N ASP A 655 -45.80 4.50 18.90
CA ASP A 655 -46.86 3.57 18.51
C ASP A 655 -46.98 3.36 16.97
N SER A 656 -46.06 3.91 16.18
CA SER A 656 -45.97 3.79 14.72
C SER A 656 -47.14 4.40 13.92
N ARG A 657 -48.07 5.11 14.56
CA ARG A 657 -49.28 5.65 13.89
C ARG A 657 -49.13 7.08 13.37
N GLN A 658 -48.21 7.88 13.92
CA GLN A 658 -48.11 9.30 13.61
C GLN A 658 -46.68 9.67 13.19
N ILE A 659 -46.58 10.62 12.26
CA ILE A 659 -45.33 11.19 11.77
C ILE A 659 -45.34 12.67 12.15
N ALA A 660 -44.37 13.11 12.93
CA ALA A 660 -44.07 14.52 13.13
C ALA A 660 -43.02 14.97 12.12
N PHE A 661 -43.16 16.19 11.61
CA PHE A 661 -42.21 16.82 10.69
C PHE A 661 -42.28 18.34 10.86
N ALA A 662 -41.18 19.04 10.58
CA ALA A 662 -41.22 20.49 10.49
C ALA A 662 -41.43 20.94 9.05
N GLN A 663 -42.25 21.96 8.82
CA GLN A 663 -42.56 22.50 7.50
C GLN A 663 -42.09 23.96 7.38
N LEU A 664 -41.60 24.35 6.21
CA LEU A 664 -41.17 25.72 5.92
C LEU A 664 -42.28 26.46 5.18
N GLU A 665 -42.94 27.36 5.90
CA GLU A 665 -44.07 28.16 5.42
C GLU A 665 -43.68 29.11 4.28
N ALA A 666 -44.68 29.68 3.60
CA ALA A 666 -44.47 30.65 2.53
C ALA A 666 -43.84 31.98 3.00
N ASP A 667 -43.99 32.31 4.29
CA ASP A 667 -43.45 33.52 4.95
C ASP A 667 -42.10 33.31 5.65
N GLY A 668 -41.47 32.14 5.45
CA GLY A 668 -40.17 31.80 6.04
C GLY A 668 -40.24 31.35 7.50
N ARG A 669 -41.41 31.21 8.11
CA ARG A 669 -41.52 30.53 9.41
C ARG A 669 -41.35 29.02 9.27
N VAL A 670 -40.81 28.40 10.31
CA VAL A 670 -40.82 26.93 10.47
C VAL A 670 -41.89 26.56 11.48
N SER A 671 -42.72 25.59 11.10
CA SER A 671 -43.85 25.06 11.86
C SER A 671 -43.64 23.58 12.19
N LEU A 672 -44.26 23.08 13.26
CA LEU A 672 -44.30 21.67 13.64
C LEU A 672 -45.67 21.10 13.30
N HIS A 673 -45.69 20.08 12.45
CA HIS A 673 -46.89 19.33 12.07
C HIS A 673 -46.81 17.89 12.57
N VAL A 674 -47.98 17.28 12.78
CA VAL A 674 -48.15 15.85 13.04
C VAL A 674 -49.24 15.32 12.10
N ARG A 675 -48.98 14.22 11.40
CA ARG A 675 -49.93 13.55 10.50
C ARG A 675 -50.06 12.08 10.89
N ASP A 676 -51.28 11.54 10.83
CA ASP A 676 -51.53 10.10 10.97
C ASP A 676 -51.10 9.39 9.67
N ALA A 677 -50.35 8.29 9.78
CA ALA A 677 -49.78 7.57 8.64
C ALA A 677 -50.84 6.82 7.77
N GLY A 678 -52.05 6.63 8.29
CA GLY A 678 -53.21 6.16 7.56
C GLY A 678 -54.06 7.26 6.91
N SER A 679 -53.86 8.53 7.29
CA SER A 679 -54.64 9.68 6.80
C SER A 679 -53.87 10.56 5.81
N PRO A 680 -54.53 11.24 4.86
CA PRO A 680 -53.94 12.37 4.12
C PRO A 680 -53.82 13.66 4.96
N THR A 681 -54.54 13.79 6.07
CA THR A 681 -54.63 15.05 6.85
C THR A 681 -53.58 15.15 7.96
N GLY A 682 -52.78 16.22 7.93
CA GLY A 682 -51.93 16.64 9.05
C GLY A 682 -52.60 17.71 9.93
N ARG A 683 -52.11 17.86 11.16
CA ARG A 683 -52.45 18.94 12.11
C ARG A 683 -51.22 19.79 12.43
N LEU A 684 -51.40 21.12 12.46
CA LEU A 684 -50.41 22.07 12.95
C LEU A 684 -50.39 22.05 14.48
N ILE A 685 -49.23 21.75 15.08
CA ILE A 685 -49.05 21.68 16.54
C ILE A 685 -48.53 23.02 17.08
N TRP A 686 -47.59 23.63 16.38
CA TRP A 686 -46.92 24.87 16.77
C TRP A 686 -46.32 25.56 15.54
N SER A 687 -46.25 26.89 15.53
CA SER A 687 -45.52 27.64 14.50
C SER A 687 -44.75 28.77 15.17
N SER A 688 -43.55 29.06 14.65
CA SER A 688 -42.63 30.02 15.26
C SER A 688 -43.19 31.45 15.20
N PRO A 689 -43.07 32.25 16.28
CA PRO A 689 -43.29 33.70 16.18
C PRO A 689 -42.18 34.42 15.40
N VAL A 690 -41.05 33.75 15.14
CA VAL A 690 -39.87 34.28 14.42
C VAL A 690 -39.81 33.69 13.01
N SER A 691 -39.78 34.55 11.99
CA SER A 691 -39.45 34.17 10.60
C SER A 691 -37.97 33.80 10.50
N ALA A 692 -37.66 32.59 10.07
CA ALA A 692 -36.30 32.16 9.78
C ALA A 692 -35.97 32.53 8.33
N LEU A 693 -35.17 33.59 8.13
CA LEU A 693 -34.66 33.96 6.80
C LEU A 693 -33.51 33.04 6.40
N ILE A 694 -33.86 31.79 6.08
CA ILE A 694 -32.95 30.68 5.76
C ILE A 694 -32.07 31.01 4.54
N LYS A 695 -30.89 31.57 4.81
CA LYS A 695 -29.69 31.43 3.97
C LYS A 695 -28.85 30.28 4.53
N VAL A 696 -29.26 29.04 4.24
CA VAL A 696 -28.54 27.84 4.71
C VAL A 696 -27.87 27.13 3.54
N THR A 697 -26.59 26.79 3.75
CA THR A 697 -25.72 26.03 2.85
C THR A 697 -25.27 24.69 3.46
N ALA A 698 -25.93 24.24 4.53
CA ALA A 698 -25.57 23.06 5.31
C ALA A 698 -26.76 22.10 5.48
N VAL A 699 -26.46 20.80 5.62
CA VAL A 699 -27.39 19.66 5.47
C VAL A 699 -28.36 19.48 6.66
N ALA A 700 -28.41 20.41 7.61
CA ALA A 700 -29.31 20.36 8.76
C ALA A 700 -30.10 21.68 8.92
N SER A 701 -31.41 21.64 8.69
CA SER A 701 -32.37 22.65 9.17
C SER A 701 -33.67 21.96 9.54
N ALA A 702 -34.12 22.17 10.78
CA ALA A 702 -35.15 21.38 11.45
C ALA A 702 -34.80 19.90 11.65
N ASN A 703 -34.47 19.56 12.89
CA ASN A 703 -34.45 18.20 13.42
C ASN A 703 -35.68 18.02 14.32
N VAL A 704 -36.45 16.95 14.09
CA VAL A 704 -37.59 16.55 14.93
C VAL A 704 -37.22 15.29 15.70
N ALA A 705 -37.65 15.19 16.96
CA ALA A 705 -37.57 13.97 17.75
C ALA A 705 -38.84 13.75 18.56
N TRP A 706 -39.25 12.49 18.77
CA TRP A 706 -40.28 12.10 19.73
C TRP A 706 -39.64 11.52 20.99
N SER A 707 -40.26 11.74 22.14
CA SER A 707 -39.95 11.01 23.38
C SER A 707 -40.51 9.58 23.32
N ARG A 708 -39.78 8.58 23.81
CA ARG A 708 -40.22 7.17 23.83
C ARG A 708 -41.58 6.92 24.52
N PRO A 709 -42.00 7.65 25.58
CA PRO A 709 -43.35 7.50 26.16
C PRO A 709 -44.49 8.02 25.27
N GLY A 710 -44.18 8.82 24.24
CA GLY A 710 -45.17 9.45 23.36
C GLY A 710 -45.64 10.85 23.80
N ASP A 711 -45.26 11.33 24.99
CA ASP A 711 -45.77 12.59 25.55
C ASP A 711 -45.23 13.87 24.89
N TRP A 712 -44.01 13.84 24.31
CA TRP A 712 -43.29 15.01 23.86
C TRP A 712 -42.71 14.88 22.44
N ILE A 713 -42.68 16.01 21.74
CA ILE A 713 -41.99 16.23 20.49
C ILE A 713 -41.05 17.43 20.66
N ALA A 714 -39.79 17.27 20.27
CA ALA A 714 -38.80 18.35 20.16
C ALA A 714 -38.67 18.79 18.70
N LEU A 715 -38.49 20.09 18.48
CA LEU A 715 -38.11 20.67 17.19
C LEU A 715 -36.91 21.60 17.39
N ALA A 716 -35.76 21.17 16.90
CA ALA A 716 -34.48 21.87 16.91
C ALA A 716 -34.24 22.55 15.55
N VAL A 717 -34.01 23.86 15.53
CA VAL A 717 -33.76 24.64 14.30
C VAL A 717 -32.43 25.39 14.40
N ALA A 718 -31.49 25.05 13.51
CA ALA A 718 -30.16 25.66 13.44
C ALA A 718 -30.18 27.07 12.82
N GLY A 719 -30.88 27.23 11.70
CA GLY A 719 -31.01 28.50 10.97
C GLY A 719 -29.66 29.14 10.58
N GLY A 720 -29.56 30.47 10.67
CA GLY A 720 -28.46 31.24 10.09
C GLY A 720 -27.84 32.26 11.06
N GLY A 721 -26.53 32.16 11.30
CA GLY A 721 -25.80 33.10 12.15
C GLY A 721 -26.20 33.02 13.63
N ARG A 722 -27.21 33.79 14.03
CA ARG A 722 -27.85 33.73 15.36
C ARG A 722 -29.33 33.34 15.30
N ASP A 723 -29.93 33.25 14.12
CA ASP A 723 -31.34 32.89 13.97
C ASP A 723 -31.51 31.37 14.12
N GLY A 724 -32.18 30.92 15.18
CA GLY A 724 -32.47 29.50 15.42
C GLY A 724 -32.97 29.28 16.84
N TRP A 725 -33.49 28.09 17.15
CA TRP A 725 -34.16 27.81 18.43
C TRP A 725 -34.42 26.33 18.68
N LEU A 726 -34.84 25.99 19.90
CA LEU A 726 -35.39 24.69 20.29
C LEU A 726 -36.79 24.90 20.86
N ALA A 727 -37.79 24.24 20.28
CA ALA A 727 -39.16 24.21 20.79
C ALA A 727 -39.52 22.80 21.30
N LEU A 728 -40.40 22.75 22.30
CA LEU A 728 -40.99 21.53 22.83
C LEU A 728 -42.50 21.64 22.80
N ALA A 729 -43.18 20.59 22.36
CA ALA A 729 -44.63 20.50 22.29
C ALA A 729 -45.15 19.09 22.56
N ARG A 730 -46.35 18.97 23.08
CA ARG A 730 -47.10 17.70 23.10
C ARG A 730 -47.66 17.39 21.69
N PRO A 731 -47.81 16.12 21.29
CA PRO A 731 -48.44 15.76 20.01
C PRO A 731 -49.88 16.28 19.83
N ASP A 732 -50.59 16.55 20.92
CA ASP A 732 -51.94 17.13 20.91
C ASP A 732 -51.97 18.67 20.84
N GLY A 733 -50.82 19.35 20.94
CA GLY A 733 -50.69 20.80 20.98
C GLY A 733 -51.10 21.47 22.31
N THR A 734 -51.55 20.73 23.33
CA THR A 734 -52.10 21.28 24.58
C THR A 734 -51.07 22.04 25.42
N ARG A 735 -49.80 21.65 25.35
CA ARG A 735 -48.67 22.34 26.00
C ARG A 735 -47.50 22.44 25.03
N ARG A 736 -46.96 23.65 24.89
CA ARG A 736 -45.88 24.00 23.96
C ARG A 736 -45.11 25.24 24.42
N TRP A 737 -43.78 25.27 24.28
CA TRP A 737 -42.94 26.42 24.62
C TRP A 737 -41.62 26.45 23.84
N LEU A 738 -40.95 27.60 23.88
CA LEU A 738 -39.58 27.79 23.39
C LEU A 738 -38.62 27.42 24.53
N ALA A 739 -37.82 26.36 24.36
CA ALA A 739 -36.87 25.87 25.35
C ALA A 739 -35.46 26.49 25.19
N SER A 740 -35.12 26.96 23.98
CA SER A 740 -34.01 27.88 23.74
C SER A 740 -34.30 28.74 22.51
N ASP A 741 -33.80 29.96 22.53
CA ASP A 741 -33.78 30.98 21.48
C ASP A 741 -32.46 31.01 20.70
N ARG A 742 -31.68 29.92 20.74
CA ARG A 742 -30.41 29.76 20.03
C ARG A 742 -30.46 28.68 18.95
N PRO A 743 -29.69 28.82 17.85
CA PRO A 743 -29.41 27.76 16.88
C PRO A 743 -29.24 26.39 17.54
N THR A 744 -30.15 25.46 17.23
CA THR A 744 -30.13 24.08 17.75
C THR A 744 -30.10 23.10 16.57
N TYR A 745 -29.06 22.28 16.50
CA TYR A 745 -28.77 21.41 15.36
C TYR A 745 -29.42 20.03 15.51
N GLN A 746 -29.47 19.52 16.73
CA GLN A 746 -29.99 18.20 17.07
C GLN A 746 -30.59 18.24 18.48
N ALA A 747 -31.68 17.50 18.71
CA ALA A 747 -32.23 17.23 20.03
C ALA A 747 -32.68 15.76 20.13
N ALA A 748 -32.40 15.10 21.26
CA ALA A 748 -32.72 13.70 21.47
C ALA A 748 -33.15 13.45 22.93
N PHE A 749 -34.23 12.70 23.12
CA PHE A 749 -34.79 12.36 24.44
C PHE A 749 -34.13 11.10 25.02
N SER A 750 -34.00 11.03 26.35
CA SER A 750 -33.70 9.79 27.05
C SER A 750 -34.88 8.79 26.98
N PRO A 751 -34.65 7.47 27.19
CA PRO A 751 -35.69 6.44 27.08
C PRO A 751 -36.87 6.61 28.05
N ASP A 752 -36.61 7.16 29.24
CA ASP A 752 -37.61 7.47 30.26
C ASP A 752 -38.39 8.77 29.96
N GLY A 753 -38.02 9.52 28.92
CA GLY A 753 -38.62 10.81 28.57
C GLY A 753 -38.35 11.92 29.59
N ARG A 754 -37.44 11.73 30.55
CA ARG A 754 -37.11 12.72 31.59
C ARG A 754 -36.15 13.80 31.11
N TRP A 755 -35.18 13.42 30.29
CA TRP A 755 -34.09 14.28 29.84
C TRP A 755 -34.20 14.55 28.34
N LEU A 756 -33.71 15.71 27.94
CA LEU A 756 -33.46 16.05 26.54
C LEU A 756 -32.01 16.55 26.42
N ALA A 757 -31.21 15.84 25.64
CA ALA A 757 -29.93 16.35 25.18
C ALA A 757 -30.14 17.18 23.91
N ALA A 758 -29.44 18.30 23.77
CA ALA A 758 -29.48 19.15 22.59
C ALA A 758 -28.09 19.70 22.25
N VAL A 759 -27.77 19.72 20.95
CA VAL A 759 -26.58 20.38 20.39
C VAL A 759 -26.98 21.78 19.93
N GLN A 760 -26.41 22.81 20.57
CA GLN A 760 -26.75 24.22 20.34
C GLN A 760 -25.52 25.02 19.94
N ALA A 761 -25.67 26.21 19.35
CA ALA A 761 -24.54 27.12 19.20
C ALA A 761 -24.05 27.60 20.57
N SER A 762 -22.72 27.57 20.78
CA SER A 762 -22.06 28.08 21.99
C SER A 762 -22.50 29.51 22.29
N GLU A 763 -22.79 29.81 23.56
CA GLU A 763 -23.14 31.16 23.99
C GLU A 763 -21.94 32.12 23.85
N GLN A 764 -20.74 31.61 24.09
CA GLN A 764 -19.49 32.37 24.08
C GLN A 764 -18.95 32.58 22.66
N LEU A 765 -19.14 31.61 21.76
CA LEU A 765 -18.60 31.59 20.39
C LEU A 765 -19.70 31.42 19.32
N ALA A 766 -20.81 32.13 19.54
CA ALA A 766 -22.06 32.05 18.77
C ALA A 766 -21.86 31.96 17.24
N GLY A 767 -22.34 30.86 16.66
CA GLY A 767 -22.29 30.59 15.22
C GLY A 767 -20.98 29.99 14.69
N THR A 768 -19.96 29.81 15.54
CA THR A 768 -18.65 29.23 15.13
C THR A 768 -18.28 27.92 15.83
N ARG A 769 -18.95 27.60 16.96
CA ARG A 769 -18.86 26.31 17.66
C ARG A 769 -20.21 25.92 18.23
N THR A 770 -20.41 24.62 18.42
CA THR A 770 -21.52 24.10 19.23
C THR A 770 -21.17 24.01 20.73
N GLU A 771 -22.17 23.74 21.55
CA GLU A 771 -22.10 23.17 22.89
C GLU A 771 -23.16 22.07 23.05
N MET A 772 -23.04 21.22 24.08
CA MET A 772 -24.10 20.27 24.47
C MET A 772 -24.84 20.76 25.71
N VAL A 773 -26.17 20.72 25.67
CA VAL A 773 -27.07 21.12 26.77
C VAL A 773 -27.98 19.96 27.15
N ILE A 774 -28.12 19.67 28.45
CA ILE A 774 -29.09 18.70 28.97
C ILE A 774 -30.19 19.45 29.72
N PHE A 775 -31.45 19.19 29.34
CA PHE A 775 -32.64 19.73 29.99
C PHE A 775 -33.33 18.68 30.86
N ASP A 776 -33.73 19.08 32.07
CA ASP A 776 -34.69 18.33 32.90
C ASP A 776 -36.11 18.75 32.47
N LEU A 777 -36.88 17.81 31.92
CA LEU A 777 -38.24 18.07 31.43
C LEU A 777 -39.30 18.10 32.56
N THR A 778 -38.97 17.57 33.74
CA THR A 778 -39.81 17.68 34.95
C THR A 778 -39.69 19.07 35.57
N GLN A 779 -38.48 19.65 35.57
CA GLN A 779 -38.20 21.00 36.07
C GLN A 779 -38.30 22.08 34.98
N ASN A 780 -38.44 21.67 33.71
CA ASN A 780 -38.47 22.51 32.52
C ASN A 780 -37.31 23.52 32.42
N ARG A 781 -36.06 23.04 32.58
CA ARG A 781 -34.86 23.90 32.50
C ARG A 781 -33.62 23.13 32.06
N ALA A 782 -32.67 23.84 31.45
CA ALA A 782 -31.30 23.33 31.30
C ALA A 782 -30.69 23.11 32.70
N VAL A 783 -30.11 21.92 32.91
CA VAL A 783 -29.42 21.53 34.16
C VAL A 783 -27.91 21.34 33.96
N VAL A 784 -27.48 21.00 32.74
CA VAL A 784 -26.07 20.88 32.35
C VAL A 784 -25.83 21.61 31.04
N ARG A 785 -24.67 22.26 30.94
CA ARG A 785 -24.06 22.77 29.71
C ARG A 785 -22.62 22.27 29.63
N ARG A 786 -22.13 21.98 28.42
CA ARG A 786 -20.78 21.48 28.14
C ARG A 786 -20.28 22.13 26.85
N GLU A 787 -19.36 23.08 26.96
CA GLU A 787 -18.67 23.70 25.82
C GLU A 787 -17.78 22.68 25.08
N GLY A 788 -17.38 23.04 23.85
CA GLY A 788 -16.66 22.17 22.90
C GLY A 788 -17.54 21.76 21.74
N ASN A 789 -16.94 21.42 20.59
CA ASN A 789 -17.70 21.25 19.34
C ASN A 789 -18.41 19.87 19.30
N TRP A 790 -19.51 19.76 20.04
CA TRP A 790 -20.33 18.56 20.19
C TRP A 790 -21.25 18.29 18.98
N SER A 791 -21.48 17.02 18.68
CA SER A 791 -22.37 16.50 17.63
C SER A 791 -22.86 15.08 17.96
N GLU A 792 -23.79 14.56 17.15
CA GLU A 792 -24.29 13.18 17.15
C GLU A 792 -24.68 12.59 18.52
N LEU A 793 -25.82 13.05 19.03
CA LEU A 793 -26.45 12.56 20.25
C LEU A 793 -27.16 11.21 20.04
N SER A 794 -26.66 10.15 20.68
CA SER A 794 -27.22 8.80 20.61
C SER A 794 -27.43 8.23 22.02
N TRP A 795 -28.67 8.24 22.52
CA TRP A 795 -29.02 7.65 23.82
C TRP A 795 -29.12 6.12 23.74
N SER A 796 -28.75 5.44 24.82
CA SER A 796 -29.01 4.00 24.99
C SER A 796 -30.51 3.72 24.85
N PRO A 797 -30.94 2.63 24.21
CA PRO A 797 -32.35 2.26 24.11
C PRO A 797 -32.91 1.66 25.41
N ARG A 798 -32.09 1.46 26.44
CA ARG A 798 -32.47 0.76 27.68
C ARG A 798 -32.32 1.64 28.93
N ASP A 799 -31.23 2.39 29.00
CA ASP A 799 -30.83 3.18 30.18
C ASP A 799 -30.67 4.67 29.84
N SER A 800 -30.52 5.54 30.86
CA SER A 800 -30.20 6.96 30.67
C SER A 800 -28.76 7.24 30.21
N GLN A 801 -28.07 6.28 29.56
CA GLN A 801 -26.72 6.48 29.05
C GLN A 801 -26.74 7.22 27.71
N LEU A 802 -25.69 8.00 27.43
CA LEU A 802 -25.56 8.80 26.21
C LEU A 802 -24.19 8.59 25.56
N LEU A 803 -24.17 8.41 24.24
CA LEU A 803 -23.01 8.61 23.39
C LEU A 803 -23.13 9.97 22.70
N ALA A 804 -22.03 10.71 22.65
CA ALA A 804 -21.93 11.97 21.92
C ALA A 804 -20.51 12.15 21.38
N PHE A 805 -20.38 12.92 20.31
CA PHE A 805 -19.12 13.17 19.63
C PHE A 805 -18.65 14.59 19.90
N ARG A 806 -17.34 14.81 20.05
CA ARG A 806 -16.74 16.15 20.15
C ARG A 806 -15.38 16.16 19.50
N ASP A 807 -15.16 17.15 18.62
CA ASP A 807 -13.89 17.35 17.89
C ASP A 807 -13.39 16.03 17.23
N GLY A 808 -14.31 15.31 16.57
CA GLY A 808 -14.07 14.03 15.90
C GLY A 808 -13.81 12.83 16.82
N SER A 809 -13.85 12.99 18.15
CA SER A 809 -13.72 11.88 19.11
C SER A 809 -15.08 11.47 19.67
N ALA A 810 -15.29 10.18 19.88
CA ALA A 810 -16.47 9.63 20.57
C ALA A 810 -16.30 9.73 22.10
N TYR A 811 -17.40 9.98 22.80
CA TYR A 811 -17.48 10.03 24.26
C TYR A 811 -18.73 9.30 24.77
N TRP A 812 -18.63 8.75 25.98
CA TRP A 812 -19.71 8.05 26.68
C TRP A 812 -20.01 8.69 28.03
N PHE A 813 -21.29 8.75 28.36
CA PHE A 813 -21.84 9.24 29.62
C PHE A 813 -22.64 8.09 30.26
N ALA A 814 -22.13 7.51 31.35
CA ALA A 814 -22.86 6.54 32.17
C ALA A 814 -24.01 7.20 32.95
N ASP A 815 -23.85 8.48 33.30
CA ASP A 815 -24.87 9.39 33.83
C ASP A 815 -24.83 10.66 32.94
N PRO A 816 -25.96 11.13 32.38
CA PRO A 816 -25.98 12.26 31.43
C PRO A 816 -25.67 13.61 32.10
N LEU A 817 -25.66 13.68 33.44
CA LEU A 817 -25.24 14.84 34.23
C LEU A 817 -23.76 14.78 34.65
N GLY A 818 -23.13 13.60 34.51
CA GLY A 818 -21.75 13.32 34.89
C GLY A 818 -20.70 13.86 33.92
N GLU A 819 -19.44 13.47 34.15
CA GLU A 819 -18.33 13.77 33.25
C GLU A 819 -18.18 12.68 32.17
N PRO A 820 -17.88 13.05 30.90
CA PRO A 820 -17.75 12.09 29.81
C PRO A 820 -16.42 11.31 29.86
N GLN A 821 -16.51 10.00 29.68
CA GLN A 821 -15.36 9.17 29.32
C GLN A 821 -15.07 9.32 27.82
N ARG A 822 -13.84 9.69 27.44
CA ARG A 822 -13.41 9.62 26.03
C ARG A 822 -13.26 8.15 25.63
N LEU A 823 -13.87 7.80 24.50
CA LEU A 823 -13.88 6.45 23.95
C LEU A 823 -12.77 6.24 22.92
N ALA A 824 -12.91 6.89 21.77
CA ALA A 824 -12.02 6.75 20.62
C ALA A 824 -11.85 8.10 19.89
N GLY A 825 -10.82 8.21 19.07
CA GLY A 825 -10.62 9.33 18.14
C GLY A 825 -11.04 8.96 16.73
N ASN A 826 -11.32 9.97 15.90
CA ASN A 826 -11.69 9.81 14.50
C ASN A 826 -12.86 8.85 14.28
N CYS A 827 -13.98 9.12 14.95
CA CYS A 827 -15.22 8.36 14.81
C CYS A 827 -16.35 9.28 14.31
N MET A 828 -17.22 8.75 13.45
CA MET A 828 -18.30 9.53 12.80
C MET A 828 -19.70 9.21 13.34
N SER A 829 -19.98 7.97 13.74
CA SER A 829 -21.31 7.54 14.16
C SER A 829 -21.28 6.41 15.19
N ALA A 830 -22.40 6.19 15.88
CA ALA A 830 -22.54 5.16 16.90
C ALA A 830 -23.95 4.58 16.90
N ALA A 831 -24.05 3.26 17.04
CA ALA A 831 -25.31 2.52 17.10
C ALA A 831 -25.33 1.62 18.34
N TRP A 832 -26.24 1.92 19.27
CA TRP A 832 -26.54 1.04 20.40
C TRP A 832 -27.26 -0.22 19.94
N ARG A 833 -27.01 -1.35 20.61
CA ARG A 833 -27.76 -2.57 20.36
C ARG A 833 -29.17 -2.45 21.00
N PRO A 834 -30.27 -2.76 20.29
CA PRO A 834 -31.65 -2.61 20.78
C PRO A 834 -31.93 -3.30 22.13
#